data_AF-A0A7Y8KZT9-F1
#
_entry.id   AF-A0A7Y8KZT9-F1
#
_cell.length_a   1.000
_cell.length_b   1.000
_cell.length_c   1.000
_cell.angle_alpha   90.00
_cell.angle_beta   90.00
_cell.angle_gamma   90.00
#
_symmetry.space_group_name_H-M   'P 1'
#
loop_
_entity.id
_entity.type
_entity.pdbx_description
1 polymer ?
#
loop_
_entity_poly.entity_id
_entity_poly.type
_entity_poly.pdbx_seq_one_letter_code
_entity_poly.pdbx_strand_id
1 'polypeptide(L)'
;MPTDFRVLSVIPPMTQLNTPYPSTAYLTGFLRSRGIDAVQEDLALALVLKLFTPAGLEAVRGRALAQPEAQRSGSVHAFLDQFDAYRSTIGPAIAYLQGRDSTLAHRIAARGLLPEGPRFAALDAYVDDGSGDPLAWAFGALGVQDKARHLCTLYLNDLADVLRDAVDERFEFVRYAESLASSQPTFDPLAAALAAPPTLVDDLLSDLTLAAIHRHKPALVLLSVPFPGSVYAALRIAQTIKAHNPHIRIALGGGFVNTELRELSDPRVFDFVDFVTLDAGERPVLSLIEHLHGQRGRQRLQRTFVLENGEVRYINFAEPDIPFEDVGTPTWDGLPLDRYLSLLDMLNPMHRLWSDGRWNKLTVAHGCYWKKCSFCDVSLDYIGRYETATAEKLADRIQQIVEETGQTGFHFVDEAAPPKALKALAEELIRRQLNISWWGNIRFEKTFTPELAELLAQSGCIAMSGGLEVASDRLLNLMKKGVSVEQVARVTKGFSDAGILVHAYLMYGFPTQTLQDTVDALEYVRQLFEAGCIQSGFFHRFSCTVHSPVGMDPAAYGIQLIPLPPVSFAKNDIGFIDPTGTDHDALGSGLRKAIYNYMHGLCVEDDVRRWFEHLPQPVPRATVKRGKIAKALAAHH
;
A
#
# COMPACT_ATOMS: atom_id res chain seq x y z
N MET A 1 9.31 -36.48 3.40
CA MET A 1 8.21 -35.83 4.16
C MET A 1 6.94 -36.63 3.92
N PRO A 2 5.99 -36.73 4.87
CA PRO A 2 4.69 -37.30 4.53
C PRO A 2 4.11 -36.47 3.39
N THR A 3 3.65 -37.14 2.34
CA THR A 3 3.17 -36.55 1.07
C THR A 3 1.90 -35.72 1.22
N ASP A 4 1.32 -35.64 2.42
CA ASP A 4 0.00 -35.05 2.68
C ASP A 4 0.06 -33.72 3.47
N PHE A 5 1.24 -33.17 3.78
CA PHE A 5 1.34 -31.86 4.47
C PHE A 5 1.45 -30.72 3.47
N ARG A 6 0.31 -30.07 3.18
CA ARG A 6 0.22 -28.90 2.31
C ARG A 6 0.01 -27.61 3.10
N VAL A 7 0.71 -26.56 2.69
CA VAL A 7 0.57 -25.19 3.18
C VAL A 7 -0.23 -24.35 2.18
N LEU A 8 -1.27 -23.65 2.63
CA LEU A 8 -2.04 -22.70 1.82
C LEU A 8 -1.83 -21.28 2.35
N SER A 9 -1.20 -20.42 1.56
CA SER A 9 -1.07 -18.99 1.85
C SER A 9 -2.26 -18.21 1.28
N VAL A 10 -2.94 -17.41 2.08
CA VAL A 10 -4.15 -16.70 1.67
C VAL A 10 -3.98 -15.20 1.80
N ILE A 11 -4.33 -14.48 0.74
CA ILE A 11 -4.50 -13.02 0.73
C ILE A 11 -5.97 -12.72 1.10
N PRO A 12 -6.24 -12.18 2.29
CA PRO A 12 -7.58 -11.77 2.69
C PRO A 12 -8.03 -10.49 1.94
N PRO A 13 -9.36 -10.25 1.86
CA PRO A 13 -9.94 -9.00 1.37
C PRO A 13 -9.35 -7.71 1.98
N MET A 14 -9.66 -6.58 1.35
CA MET A 14 -9.11 -5.25 1.68
C MET A 14 -7.59 -5.13 1.42
N THR A 15 -7.13 -5.84 0.39
CA THR A 15 -5.77 -5.74 -0.18
C THR A 15 -5.84 -5.17 -1.61
N GLN A 16 -4.70 -5.10 -2.31
CA GLN A 16 -4.63 -4.50 -3.66
C GLN A 16 -5.41 -5.33 -4.70
N LEU A 17 -6.20 -4.67 -5.54
CA LEU A 17 -6.98 -5.31 -6.63
C LEU A 17 -6.30 -5.29 -7.99
N ASN A 18 -5.22 -4.51 -8.12
CA ASN A 18 -4.44 -4.37 -9.35
C ASN A 18 -3.22 -5.30 -9.42
N THR A 19 -2.80 -5.83 -8.28
CA THR A 19 -1.67 -6.75 -8.20
C THR A 19 -1.79 -7.59 -6.94
N PRO A 20 -1.32 -8.85 -6.97
CA PRO A 20 -1.24 -9.64 -5.75
C PRO A 20 -0.36 -8.94 -4.71
N TYR A 21 -0.72 -9.11 -3.44
CA TYR A 21 0.14 -8.73 -2.34
C TYR A 21 1.35 -9.70 -2.27
N PRO A 22 2.60 -9.21 -2.15
CA PRO A 22 3.78 -10.03 -2.44
C PRO A 22 4.09 -11.09 -1.37
N SER A 23 3.63 -10.93 -0.14
CA SER A 23 4.05 -11.82 0.97
C SER A 23 3.76 -13.30 0.70
N THR A 24 2.60 -13.63 0.11
CA THR A 24 2.27 -15.03 -0.21
C THR A 24 3.16 -15.58 -1.31
N ALA A 25 3.51 -14.76 -2.32
CA ALA A 25 4.38 -15.16 -3.41
C ALA A 25 5.81 -15.44 -2.92
N TYR A 26 6.34 -14.58 -2.06
CA TYR A 26 7.65 -14.77 -1.42
C TYR A 26 7.68 -16.04 -0.58
N LEU A 27 6.73 -16.17 0.34
CA LEU A 27 6.71 -17.28 1.28
C LEU A 27 6.44 -18.62 0.58
N THR A 28 5.54 -18.64 -0.41
CA THR A 28 5.28 -19.84 -1.23
C THR A 28 6.51 -20.24 -2.04
N GLY A 29 7.20 -19.28 -2.67
CA GLY A 29 8.44 -19.52 -3.40
C GLY A 29 9.53 -20.08 -2.49
N PHE A 30 9.71 -19.47 -1.32
CA PHE A 30 10.63 -19.94 -0.30
C PHE A 30 10.32 -21.37 0.15
N LEU A 31 9.08 -21.68 0.53
CA LEU A 31 8.68 -23.00 1.00
C LEU A 31 8.89 -24.08 -0.09
N ARG A 32 8.52 -23.78 -1.34
CA ARG A 32 8.76 -24.68 -2.48
C ARG A 32 10.25 -24.91 -2.72
N SER A 33 11.09 -23.89 -2.55
CA SER A 33 12.56 -24.06 -2.65
C SER A 33 13.13 -25.02 -1.61
N ARG A 34 12.40 -25.28 -0.52
CA ARG A 34 12.74 -26.24 0.55
C ARG A 34 12.01 -27.59 0.41
N GLY A 35 11.34 -27.83 -0.72
CA GLY A 35 10.62 -29.07 -1.00
C GLY A 35 9.31 -29.23 -0.21
N ILE A 36 8.74 -28.14 0.29
CA ILE A 36 7.45 -28.12 0.99
C ILE A 36 6.33 -27.90 -0.05
N ASP A 37 5.27 -28.71 0.02
CA ASP A 37 4.07 -28.50 -0.80
C ASP A 37 3.34 -27.24 -0.32
N ALA A 38 3.47 -26.16 -1.09
CA ALA A 38 2.88 -24.87 -0.80
C ALA A 38 2.10 -24.33 -2.00
N VAL A 39 0.92 -23.79 -1.73
CA VAL A 39 0.00 -23.17 -2.69
C VAL A 39 -0.49 -21.84 -2.13
N GLN A 40 -1.11 -21.02 -2.97
CA GLN A 40 -1.60 -19.71 -2.58
C GLN A 40 -2.94 -19.36 -3.25
N GLU A 41 -3.68 -18.46 -2.61
CA GLU A 41 -4.98 -17.95 -3.07
C GLU A 41 -5.15 -16.47 -2.77
N ASP A 42 -5.77 -15.75 -3.71
CA ASP A 42 -6.17 -14.36 -3.53
C ASP A 42 -7.70 -14.27 -3.35
N LEU A 43 -8.14 -14.34 -2.10
CA LEU A 43 -9.56 -14.23 -1.78
C LEU A 43 -10.06 -12.78 -1.84
N ALA A 44 -9.16 -11.79 -1.83
CA ALA A 44 -9.53 -10.40 -2.03
C ALA A 44 -10.04 -10.17 -3.45
N LEU A 45 -9.25 -10.57 -4.45
CA LEU A 45 -9.64 -10.47 -5.85
C LEU A 45 -10.85 -11.39 -6.13
N ALA A 46 -10.86 -12.62 -5.60
CA ALA A 46 -11.97 -13.53 -5.83
C ALA A 46 -13.31 -13.00 -5.32
N LEU A 47 -13.32 -12.34 -4.15
CA LEU A 47 -14.51 -11.72 -3.58
C LEU A 47 -15.04 -10.58 -4.45
N VAL A 48 -14.16 -9.66 -4.86
CA VAL A 48 -14.54 -8.54 -5.73
C VAL A 48 -15.10 -9.04 -7.07
N LEU A 49 -14.43 -10.03 -7.69
CA LEU A 49 -14.89 -10.61 -8.95
C LEU A 49 -16.16 -11.47 -8.80
N LYS A 50 -16.55 -11.86 -7.59
CA LYS A 50 -17.82 -12.52 -7.31
C LYS A 50 -18.95 -11.50 -7.17
N LEU A 51 -18.69 -10.40 -6.45
CA LEU A 51 -19.61 -9.28 -6.26
C LEU A 51 -19.91 -8.55 -7.58
N PHE A 52 -18.88 -8.32 -8.41
CA PHE A 52 -18.99 -7.59 -9.67
C PHE A 52 -19.31 -8.48 -10.85
N THR A 53 -20.45 -9.14 -10.73
CA THR A 53 -21.09 -9.89 -11.79
C THR A 53 -22.57 -9.50 -11.85
N PRO A 54 -23.29 -9.76 -12.96
CA PRO A 54 -24.73 -9.52 -13.00
C PRO A 54 -25.49 -10.21 -11.85
N ALA A 55 -25.09 -11.43 -11.48
CA ALA A 55 -25.68 -12.17 -10.37
C ALA A 55 -25.30 -11.57 -9.00
N GLY A 56 -24.04 -11.14 -8.83
CA GLY A 56 -23.60 -10.46 -7.63
C GLY A 56 -24.34 -9.14 -7.40
N LEU A 57 -24.53 -8.34 -8.44
CA LEU A 57 -25.31 -7.09 -8.36
C LEU A 57 -26.80 -7.34 -8.05
N GLU A 58 -27.40 -8.43 -8.52
CA GLU A 58 -28.78 -8.79 -8.13
C GLU A 58 -28.87 -9.09 -6.63
N ALA A 59 -27.87 -9.77 -6.05
CA ALA A 59 -27.81 -10.00 -4.61
C ALA A 59 -27.65 -8.69 -3.82
N VAL A 60 -26.82 -7.76 -4.31
CA VAL A 60 -26.66 -6.41 -3.74
C VAL A 60 -27.97 -5.64 -3.81
N ARG A 61 -28.67 -5.66 -4.94
CA ARG A 61 -29.99 -5.05 -5.11
C ARG A 61 -31.00 -5.59 -4.12
N GLY A 62 -31.01 -6.90 -3.88
CA GLY A 62 -31.88 -7.52 -2.87
C GLY A 62 -31.67 -6.93 -1.48
N ARG A 63 -30.41 -6.67 -1.08
CA ARG A 63 -30.09 -6.01 0.20
C ARG A 63 -30.47 -4.53 0.21
N ALA A 64 -30.18 -3.79 -0.86
CA ALA A 64 -30.56 -2.38 -0.99
C ALA A 64 -32.09 -2.17 -0.91
N LEU A 65 -32.87 -3.04 -1.55
CA LEU A 65 -34.34 -2.98 -1.50
C LEU A 65 -34.92 -3.37 -0.14
N ALA A 66 -34.22 -4.20 0.64
CA ALA A 66 -34.63 -4.56 2.00
C ALA A 66 -34.47 -3.39 3.00
N GLN A 67 -33.63 -2.40 2.71
CA GLN A 67 -33.52 -1.19 3.51
C GLN A 67 -34.72 -0.27 3.31
N PRO A 68 -35.22 0.39 4.37
CA PRO A 68 -36.23 1.44 4.26
C PRO A 68 -35.77 2.56 3.33
N GLU A 69 -36.66 3.06 2.47
CA GLU A 69 -36.32 4.09 1.47
C GLU A 69 -35.68 5.33 2.09
N ALA A 70 -36.18 5.80 3.25
CA ALA A 70 -35.64 6.96 3.96
C ALA A 70 -34.21 6.77 4.52
N GLN A 71 -33.68 5.55 4.55
CA GLN A 71 -32.34 5.24 5.05
C GLN A 71 -31.32 5.01 3.91
N ARG A 72 -31.78 4.97 2.66
CA ARG A 72 -30.91 4.73 1.51
C ARG A 72 -30.10 5.99 1.20
N SER A 73 -28.80 5.81 0.96
CA SER A 73 -27.93 6.91 0.52
C SER A 73 -28.23 7.33 -0.93
N GLY A 74 -27.71 8.48 -1.34
CA GLY A 74 -27.80 8.93 -2.74
C GLY A 74 -27.20 7.92 -3.73
N SER A 75 -26.12 7.25 -3.35
CA SER A 75 -25.49 6.20 -4.16
C SER A 75 -26.41 4.98 -4.32
N VAL A 76 -27.09 4.57 -3.24
CA VAL A 76 -28.04 3.45 -3.28
C VAL A 76 -29.25 3.79 -4.16
N HIS A 77 -29.79 5.00 -4.06
CA HIS A 77 -30.87 5.45 -4.94
C HIS A 77 -30.45 5.43 -6.42
N ALA A 78 -29.32 6.06 -6.76
CA ALA A 78 -28.81 6.09 -8.13
C ALA A 78 -28.59 4.68 -8.72
N PHE A 79 -28.09 3.74 -7.91
CA PHE A 79 -27.92 2.35 -8.29
C PHE A 79 -29.24 1.63 -8.55
N LEU A 80 -30.24 1.81 -7.67
CA LEU A 80 -31.55 1.18 -7.83
C LEU A 80 -32.29 1.71 -9.07
N ASP A 81 -32.22 3.02 -9.32
CA ASP A 81 -32.88 3.67 -10.46
C ASP A 81 -32.26 3.25 -11.80
N GLN A 82 -30.94 3.01 -11.82
CA GLN A 82 -30.18 2.62 -13.01
C GLN A 82 -29.78 1.13 -13.01
N PHE A 83 -30.44 0.29 -12.21
CA PHE A 83 -29.97 -1.08 -11.93
C PHE A 83 -29.75 -1.93 -13.19
N ASP A 84 -30.69 -1.88 -14.15
CA ASP A 84 -30.57 -2.66 -15.39
C ASP A 84 -29.34 -2.26 -16.21
N ALA A 85 -28.97 -0.97 -16.20
CA ALA A 85 -27.74 -0.50 -16.82
C ALA A 85 -26.53 -1.10 -16.11
N TYR A 86 -26.40 -0.92 -14.79
CA TYR A 86 -25.31 -1.49 -13.97
C TYR A 86 -25.16 -3.00 -14.19
N ARG A 87 -26.27 -3.74 -14.15
CA ARG A 87 -26.31 -5.20 -14.36
C ARG A 87 -25.78 -5.59 -15.74
N SER A 88 -26.12 -4.84 -16.78
CA SER A 88 -25.69 -5.12 -18.16
C SER A 88 -24.23 -4.71 -18.43
N THR A 89 -23.71 -3.70 -17.71
CA THR A 89 -22.40 -3.09 -17.99
C THR A 89 -21.28 -3.61 -17.09
N ILE A 90 -21.58 -4.19 -15.92
CA ILE A 90 -20.54 -4.64 -14.98
C ILE A 90 -19.57 -5.67 -15.57
N GLY A 91 -20.08 -6.67 -16.31
CA GLY A 91 -19.24 -7.67 -16.96
C GLY A 91 -18.28 -7.06 -17.99
N PRO A 92 -18.79 -6.28 -18.96
CA PRO A 92 -17.97 -5.51 -19.90
C PRO A 92 -16.94 -4.59 -19.22
N ALA A 93 -17.32 -3.87 -18.16
CA ALA A 93 -16.43 -2.98 -17.43
C ALA A 93 -15.26 -3.75 -16.76
N ILE A 94 -15.55 -4.88 -16.12
CA ILE A 94 -14.52 -5.75 -15.51
C ILE A 94 -13.60 -6.33 -16.60
N ALA A 95 -14.16 -6.79 -17.73
CA ALA A 95 -13.37 -7.30 -18.84
C ALA A 95 -12.44 -6.21 -19.42
N TYR A 96 -12.93 -4.98 -19.55
CA TYR A 96 -12.13 -3.83 -19.96
C TYR A 96 -10.98 -3.54 -19.00
N LEU A 97 -11.25 -3.47 -17.69
CA LEU A 97 -10.24 -3.21 -16.66
C LEU A 97 -9.19 -4.33 -16.54
N GLN A 98 -9.54 -5.56 -16.91
CA GLN A 98 -8.60 -6.70 -17.00
C GLN A 98 -7.83 -6.73 -18.33
N GLY A 99 -8.05 -5.77 -19.23
CA GLY A 99 -7.42 -5.74 -20.55
C GLY A 99 -7.95 -6.79 -21.53
N ARG A 100 -9.07 -7.46 -21.21
CA ARG A 100 -9.65 -8.54 -22.02
C ARG A 100 -10.54 -8.05 -23.17
N ASP A 101 -10.99 -6.80 -23.13
CA ASP A 101 -11.72 -6.16 -24.23
C ASP A 101 -11.40 -4.66 -24.33
N SER A 102 -10.32 -4.30 -25.01
CA SER A 102 -9.89 -2.91 -25.17
C SER A 102 -10.77 -2.08 -26.12
N THR A 103 -11.69 -2.71 -26.87
CA THR A 103 -12.53 -2.04 -27.87
C THR A 103 -13.62 -1.17 -27.23
N LEU A 104 -14.01 -1.49 -25.99
CA LEU A 104 -14.98 -0.74 -25.21
C LEU A 104 -14.51 0.67 -24.85
N ALA A 105 -13.20 0.93 -24.92
CA ALA A 105 -12.62 2.22 -24.54
C ALA A 105 -13.31 3.41 -25.23
N HIS A 106 -13.62 3.29 -26.52
CA HIS A 106 -14.29 4.37 -27.26
C HIS A 106 -15.68 4.70 -26.71
N ARG A 107 -16.47 3.67 -26.36
CA ARG A 107 -17.84 3.85 -25.85
C ARG A 107 -17.83 4.35 -24.40
N ILE A 108 -16.89 3.86 -23.60
CA ILE A 108 -16.71 4.30 -22.22
C ILE A 108 -16.22 5.76 -22.20
N ALA A 109 -15.17 6.08 -22.97
CA ALA A 109 -14.60 7.43 -23.05
C ALA A 109 -15.60 8.47 -23.58
N ALA A 110 -16.53 8.05 -24.46
CA ALA A 110 -17.64 8.87 -24.94
C ALA A 110 -18.83 8.96 -23.96
N ARG A 111 -18.70 8.40 -22.74
CA ARG A 111 -19.76 8.38 -21.70
C ARG A 111 -21.08 7.76 -22.18
N GLY A 112 -21.02 6.84 -23.15
CA GLY A 112 -22.20 6.23 -23.78
C GLY A 112 -22.44 4.78 -23.38
N LEU A 113 -21.71 4.25 -22.40
CA LEU A 113 -21.82 2.86 -21.96
C LEU A 113 -22.18 2.71 -20.48
N LEU A 114 -21.44 3.36 -19.58
CA LEU A 114 -21.58 3.14 -18.14
C LEU A 114 -22.68 4.03 -17.56
N PRO A 115 -23.53 3.54 -16.64
CA PRO A 115 -24.33 4.41 -15.79
C PRO A 115 -23.42 5.22 -14.87
N GLU A 116 -23.86 6.41 -14.51
CA GLU A 116 -23.07 7.37 -13.74
C GLU A 116 -23.79 7.67 -12.42
N GLY A 117 -23.10 7.44 -11.31
CA GLY A 117 -23.56 7.76 -9.97
C GLY A 117 -22.87 9.01 -9.40
N PRO A 118 -22.99 9.26 -8.09
CA PRO A 118 -22.48 10.47 -7.45
C PRO A 118 -20.98 10.74 -7.65
N ARG A 119 -20.14 9.71 -7.84
CA ARG A 119 -18.70 9.90 -8.07
C ARG A 119 -18.36 10.60 -9.39
N PHE A 120 -19.28 10.65 -10.34
CA PHE A 120 -19.09 11.36 -11.62
C PHE A 120 -19.27 12.87 -11.51
N ALA A 121 -19.91 13.38 -10.44
CA ALA A 121 -20.16 14.81 -10.26
C ALA A 121 -18.87 15.66 -10.24
N ALA A 122 -17.73 15.07 -9.84
CA ALA A 122 -16.44 15.74 -9.87
C ALA A 122 -15.97 16.08 -11.30
N LEU A 123 -16.47 15.37 -12.32
CA LEU A 123 -16.13 15.63 -13.72
C LEU A 123 -16.78 16.92 -14.24
N ASP A 124 -17.92 17.32 -13.67
CA ASP A 124 -18.66 18.52 -14.09
C ASP A 124 -18.09 19.82 -13.47
N ALA A 125 -17.12 19.70 -12.54
CA ALA A 125 -16.46 20.84 -11.88
C ALA A 125 -15.23 21.37 -12.65
N TYR A 126 -14.82 20.69 -13.73
CA TYR A 126 -13.71 21.15 -14.56
C TYR A 126 -14.22 22.17 -15.59
N VAL A 127 -13.50 23.29 -15.71
CA VAL A 127 -13.88 24.41 -16.59
C VAL A 127 -13.67 23.99 -18.04
N ASP A 128 -14.76 23.94 -18.80
CA ASP A 128 -14.77 23.84 -20.26
C ASP A 128 -13.98 25.03 -20.86
N ASP A 129 -12.92 24.73 -21.60
CA ASP A 129 -12.11 25.73 -22.32
C ASP A 129 -12.78 26.24 -23.61
N GLY A 130 -14.07 25.94 -23.78
CA GLY A 130 -14.87 26.26 -24.97
C GLY A 130 -14.86 25.14 -26.01
N SER A 131 -14.42 23.93 -25.63
CA SER A 131 -14.41 22.72 -26.46
C SER A 131 -15.65 21.84 -26.28
N GLY A 132 -16.46 22.08 -25.24
CA GLY A 132 -17.62 21.26 -24.88
C GLY A 132 -17.25 19.97 -24.13
N ASP A 133 -15.98 19.77 -23.77
CA ASP A 133 -15.49 18.66 -22.95
C ASP A 133 -14.78 19.25 -21.71
N PRO A 134 -15.39 19.20 -20.51
CA PRO A 134 -14.79 19.65 -19.23
C PRO A 134 -13.40 19.06 -18.98
N LEU A 135 -13.06 17.98 -19.67
CA LEU A 135 -11.85 17.22 -19.50
C LEU A 135 -10.79 17.52 -20.59
N ALA A 136 -11.05 18.35 -21.60
CA ALA A 136 -10.11 18.58 -22.73
C ALA A 136 -8.68 18.96 -22.29
N TRP A 137 -8.54 19.79 -21.25
CA TRP A 137 -7.24 20.23 -20.73
C TRP A 137 -6.44 19.11 -20.05
N ALA A 138 -7.09 18.19 -19.35
CA ALA A 138 -6.44 17.01 -18.73
C ALA A 138 -6.24 15.85 -19.72
N PHE A 139 -6.98 15.84 -20.84
CA PHE A 139 -7.04 14.73 -21.78
C PHE A 139 -6.41 14.99 -23.15
N GLY A 140 -5.99 16.22 -23.48
CA GLY A 140 -5.25 16.50 -24.71
C GLY A 140 -3.94 15.71 -24.84
N ALA A 141 -3.39 15.24 -23.71
CA ALA A 141 -2.19 14.39 -23.65
C ALA A 141 -2.49 12.89 -23.43
N LEU A 142 -3.74 12.48 -23.17
CA LEU A 142 -4.09 11.12 -22.77
C LEU A 142 -4.84 10.36 -23.86
N GLY A 143 -4.48 9.09 -24.04
CA GLY A 143 -5.17 8.21 -24.99
C GLY A 143 -6.58 7.86 -24.53
N VAL A 144 -7.45 7.53 -25.49
CA VAL A 144 -8.85 7.06 -25.25
C VAL A 144 -8.93 5.95 -24.19
N GLN A 145 -7.90 5.10 -24.12
CA GLN A 145 -7.80 4.03 -23.12
C GLN A 145 -7.74 4.57 -21.69
N ASP A 146 -6.94 5.59 -21.42
CA ASP A 146 -6.80 6.08 -20.05
C ASP A 146 -8.06 6.81 -19.58
N LYS A 147 -8.73 7.55 -20.49
CA LYS A 147 -10.05 8.13 -20.22
C LYS A 147 -11.06 7.06 -19.85
N ALA A 148 -11.11 5.99 -20.63
CA ALA A 148 -12.01 4.89 -20.33
C ALA A 148 -11.69 4.20 -19.00
N ARG A 149 -10.40 3.98 -18.67
CA ARG A 149 -9.98 3.37 -17.41
C ARG A 149 -10.35 4.22 -16.20
N HIS A 150 -10.16 5.53 -16.29
CA HIS A 150 -10.56 6.46 -15.23
C HIS A 150 -12.08 6.43 -14.99
N LEU A 151 -12.89 6.51 -16.05
CA LEU A 151 -14.35 6.45 -15.95
C LEU A 151 -14.83 5.09 -15.42
N CYS A 152 -14.22 3.98 -15.85
CA CYS A 152 -14.50 2.66 -15.27
C CYS A 152 -14.13 2.57 -13.79
N THR A 153 -13.06 3.25 -13.36
CA THR A 153 -12.66 3.29 -11.95
C THR A 153 -13.69 4.05 -11.11
N LEU A 154 -14.18 5.20 -11.59
CA LEU A 154 -15.29 5.94 -10.97
C LEU A 154 -16.57 5.09 -10.87
N TYR A 155 -16.90 4.39 -11.96
CA TYR A 155 -18.04 3.47 -12.00
C TYR A 155 -17.93 2.34 -10.96
N LEU A 156 -16.75 1.74 -10.79
CA LEU A 156 -16.55 0.78 -9.71
C LEU A 156 -16.70 1.47 -8.35
N ASN A 157 -16.12 2.65 -8.14
CA ASN A 157 -16.18 3.39 -6.88
C ASN A 157 -17.63 3.70 -6.46
N ASP A 158 -18.52 4.01 -7.41
CA ASP A 158 -19.97 4.11 -7.15
C ASP A 158 -20.54 2.79 -6.61
N LEU A 159 -20.20 1.65 -7.21
CA LEU A 159 -20.64 0.33 -6.73
C LEU A 159 -20.06 -0.03 -5.36
N ALA A 160 -18.84 0.40 -5.03
CA ALA A 160 -18.30 0.26 -3.68
C ALA A 160 -19.07 1.09 -2.66
N ASP A 161 -19.45 2.33 -2.99
CA ASP A 161 -20.31 3.13 -2.12
C ASP A 161 -21.66 2.46 -1.89
N VAL A 162 -22.25 1.85 -2.92
CA VAL A 162 -23.49 1.06 -2.79
C VAL A 162 -23.28 -0.14 -1.87
N LEU A 163 -22.19 -0.91 -2.04
CA LEU A 163 -21.88 -2.03 -1.15
C LEU A 163 -21.72 -1.58 0.29
N ARG A 164 -21.00 -0.47 0.52
CA ARG A 164 -20.82 0.12 1.84
C ARG A 164 -22.16 0.47 2.48
N ASP A 165 -22.97 1.23 1.77
CA ASP A 165 -24.19 1.82 2.33
C ASP A 165 -25.36 0.81 2.40
N ALA A 166 -25.38 -0.19 1.51
CA ALA A 166 -26.48 -1.16 1.39
C ALA A 166 -26.22 -2.55 2.00
N VAL A 167 -24.95 -2.97 2.11
CA VAL A 167 -24.58 -4.37 2.34
C VAL A 167 -23.67 -4.55 3.54
N ASP A 168 -22.55 -3.83 3.57
CA ASP A 168 -21.54 -3.93 4.61
C ASP A 168 -20.83 -2.59 4.77
N GLU A 169 -21.11 -1.87 5.84
CA GLU A 169 -20.54 -0.54 6.15
C GLU A 169 -19.00 -0.49 6.18
N ARG A 170 -18.34 -1.65 6.19
CA ARG A 170 -16.89 -1.82 6.25
C ARG A 170 -16.27 -2.01 4.86
N PHE A 171 -17.08 -2.08 3.79
CA PHE A 171 -16.60 -2.36 2.45
C PHE A 171 -16.00 -1.13 1.75
N GLU A 172 -14.74 -1.23 1.31
CA GLU A 172 -14.06 -0.22 0.48
C GLU A 172 -13.05 -0.88 -0.47
N PHE A 173 -12.67 -0.21 -1.57
CA PHE A 173 -11.62 -0.75 -2.47
C PHE A 173 -10.19 -0.36 -2.10
N VAL A 174 -10.03 0.76 -1.41
CA VAL A 174 -8.72 1.40 -1.22
C VAL A 174 -8.40 1.52 0.27
N ARG A 175 -7.11 1.32 0.56
CA ARG A 175 -6.42 1.10 1.84
C ARG A 175 -6.54 2.17 2.95
N TYR A 176 -7.41 3.16 2.81
CA TYR A 176 -7.43 4.33 3.73
C TYR A 176 -8.70 4.44 4.59
N ALA A 177 -9.44 3.34 4.80
CA ALA A 177 -10.41 3.27 5.90
C ALA A 177 -9.68 3.11 7.25
N GLU A 178 -9.34 4.24 7.87
CA GLU A 178 -8.70 4.34 9.20
C GLU A 178 -9.64 3.98 10.36
N SER A 179 -10.96 3.87 10.15
CA SER A 179 -11.92 3.95 11.27
C SER A 179 -12.05 2.67 12.10
N LEU A 180 -12.21 1.51 11.46
CA LEU A 180 -12.48 0.24 12.15
C LEU A 180 -11.23 -0.57 12.50
N ALA A 181 -10.10 -0.20 11.91
CA ALA A 181 -8.83 -0.88 12.12
C ALA A 181 -7.67 0.12 12.34
N SER A 182 -7.96 1.30 12.90
CA SER A 182 -6.93 1.97 13.71
C SER A 182 -6.38 0.99 14.76
N SER A 183 -5.21 1.25 15.34
CA SER A 183 -4.62 0.41 16.41
C SER A 183 -5.54 0.33 17.63
N GLN A 184 -6.57 -0.52 17.57
CA GLN A 184 -7.59 -0.65 18.60
C GLN A 184 -6.95 -1.34 19.82
N PRO A 185 -6.92 -0.69 20.99
CA PRO A 185 -6.20 -1.22 22.14
C PRO A 185 -6.78 -2.55 22.65
N THR A 186 -8.06 -2.81 22.41
CA THR A 186 -8.74 -4.05 22.80
C THR A 186 -9.33 -4.78 21.59
N PHE A 187 -9.52 -6.09 21.73
CA PHE A 187 -10.14 -6.92 20.71
C PHE A 187 -11.68 -6.78 20.67
N ASP A 188 -12.29 -5.98 21.54
CA ASP A 188 -13.76 -5.93 21.72
C ASP A 188 -14.53 -5.50 20.46
N PRO A 189 -14.14 -4.42 19.73
CA PRO A 189 -14.86 -4.02 18.52
C PRO A 189 -14.84 -5.12 17.45
N LEU A 190 -13.69 -5.79 17.32
CA LEU A 190 -13.49 -6.86 16.37
C LEU A 190 -14.26 -8.12 16.76
N ALA A 191 -14.25 -8.49 18.05
CA ALA A 191 -15.06 -9.59 18.58
C ALA A 191 -16.56 -9.34 18.37
N ALA A 192 -17.05 -8.13 18.63
CA ALA A 192 -18.43 -7.75 18.39
C ALA A 192 -18.80 -7.88 16.90
N ALA A 193 -17.94 -7.39 16.00
CA ALA A 193 -18.15 -7.48 14.56
C ALA A 193 -18.12 -8.94 14.04
N LEU A 194 -17.31 -9.81 14.64
CA LEU A 194 -17.21 -11.24 14.29
C LEU A 194 -18.38 -12.06 14.85
N ALA A 195 -19.01 -11.60 15.94
CA ALA A 195 -20.19 -12.21 16.54
C ALA A 195 -21.52 -11.73 15.93
N ALA A 196 -21.51 -10.60 15.23
CA ALA A 196 -22.67 -10.10 14.50
C ALA A 196 -23.11 -11.08 13.38
N PRO A 197 -24.40 -11.06 12.98
CA PRO A 197 -24.87 -11.86 11.85
C PRO A 197 -24.04 -11.59 10.58
N PRO A 198 -23.73 -12.63 9.79
CA PRO A 198 -22.96 -12.46 8.57
C PRO A 198 -23.66 -11.53 7.57
N THR A 199 -22.88 -10.67 6.94
CA THR A 199 -23.31 -9.88 5.78
C THR A 199 -23.28 -10.72 4.49
N LEU A 200 -23.78 -10.17 3.38
CA LEU A 200 -23.61 -10.82 2.06
C LEU A 200 -22.12 -10.99 1.71
N VAL A 201 -21.27 -10.03 2.09
CA VAL A 201 -19.82 -10.10 1.85
C VAL A 201 -19.22 -11.27 2.63
N ASP A 202 -19.64 -11.44 3.88
CA ASP A 202 -19.21 -12.54 4.74
C ASP A 202 -19.62 -13.92 4.20
N ASP A 203 -20.87 -14.04 3.72
CA ASP A 203 -21.39 -15.28 3.15
C ASP A 203 -20.59 -15.68 1.89
N LEU A 204 -20.35 -14.73 0.99
CA LEU A 204 -19.55 -14.95 -0.21
C LEU A 204 -18.09 -15.30 0.12
N LEU A 205 -17.51 -14.64 1.12
CA LEU A 205 -16.15 -14.94 1.58
C LEU A 205 -16.07 -16.34 2.19
N SER A 206 -17.10 -16.77 2.92
CA SER A 206 -17.21 -18.13 3.44
C SER A 206 -17.26 -19.16 2.32
N ASP A 207 -18.08 -18.95 1.29
CA ASP A 207 -18.17 -19.84 0.12
C ASP A 207 -16.82 -19.96 -0.61
N LEU A 208 -16.15 -18.83 -0.83
CA LEU A 208 -14.83 -18.79 -1.47
C LEU A 208 -13.77 -19.50 -0.63
N THR A 209 -13.82 -19.33 0.68
CA THR A 209 -12.94 -20.02 1.63
C THR A 209 -13.13 -21.54 1.54
N LEU A 210 -14.38 -22.01 1.59
CA LEU A 210 -14.70 -23.44 1.48
C LEU A 210 -14.24 -24.03 0.13
N ALA A 211 -14.42 -23.29 -0.96
CA ALA A 211 -13.94 -23.70 -2.27
C ALA A 211 -12.42 -23.83 -2.32
N ALA A 212 -11.68 -22.90 -1.71
CA ALA A 212 -10.22 -22.96 -1.62
C ALA A 212 -9.74 -24.15 -0.76
N ILE A 213 -10.36 -24.37 0.40
CA ILE A 213 -10.04 -25.51 1.27
C ILE A 213 -10.37 -26.84 0.58
N HIS A 214 -11.47 -26.94 -0.14
CA HIS A 214 -11.84 -28.15 -0.88
C HIS A 214 -10.85 -28.46 -2.01
N ARG A 215 -10.44 -27.43 -2.76
CA ARG A 215 -9.47 -27.54 -3.86
C ARG A 215 -8.10 -27.99 -3.35
N HIS A 216 -7.61 -27.38 -2.28
CA HIS A 216 -6.23 -27.55 -1.85
C HIS A 216 -6.04 -28.59 -0.75
N LYS A 217 -7.03 -28.81 0.12
CA LYS A 217 -6.94 -29.70 1.29
C LYS A 217 -5.69 -29.44 2.16
N PRO A 218 -5.46 -28.19 2.64
CA PRO A 218 -4.26 -27.86 3.37
C PRO A 218 -4.27 -28.43 4.80
N ALA A 219 -3.08 -28.70 5.33
CA ALA A 219 -2.88 -28.99 6.76
C ALA A 219 -2.60 -27.71 7.57
N LEU A 220 -1.99 -26.71 6.93
CA LEU A 220 -1.68 -25.41 7.50
C LEU A 220 -2.15 -24.29 6.55
N VAL A 221 -2.89 -23.33 7.08
CA VAL A 221 -3.30 -22.10 6.38
C VAL A 221 -2.53 -20.91 6.97
N LEU A 222 -1.88 -20.14 6.11
CA LEU A 222 -1.19 -18.91 6.47
C LEU A 222 -2.05 -17.72 6.02
N LEU A 223 -2.52 -16.93 6.97
CA LEU A 223 -3.30 -15.71 6.70
C LEU A 223 -2.35 -14.52 6.72
N SER A 224 -2.13 -13.90 5.55
CA SER A 224 -1.28 -12.71 5.44
C SER A 224 -2.10 -11.44 5.65
N VAL A 225 -1.87 -10.75 6.76
CA VAL A 225 -2.59 -9.54 7.18
C VAL A 225 -1.64 -8.35 7.11
N PRO A 226 -1.52 -7.71 5.95
CA PRO A 226 -0.59 -6.59 5.76
C PRO A 226 -1.10 -5.27 6.30
N PHE A 227 -2.42 -5.08 6.33
CA PHE A 227 -3.04 -3.82 6.71
C PHE A 227 -4.12 -4.07 7.76
N PRO A 228 -4.39 -3.10 8.62
CA PRO A 228 -5.44 -3.26 9.61
C PRO A 228 -6.82 -3.59 9.02
N GLY A 229 -7.19 -2.99 7.88
CA GLY A 229 -8.47 -3.27 7.20
C GLY A 229 -8.66 -4.73 6.76
N SER A 230 -7.59 -5.52 6.71
CA SER A 230 -7.64 -6.93 6.31
C SER A 230 -7.85 -7.92 7.48
N VAL A 231 -7.74 -7.45 8.73
CA VAL A 231 -7.79 -8.30 9.93
C VAL A 231 -9.16 -8.97 10.08
N TYR A 232 -10.25 -8.21 9.92
CA TYR A 232 -11.60 -8.75 10.03
C TYR A 232 -11.84 -9.90 9.06
N ALA A 233 -11.54 -9.68 7.78
CA ALA A 233 -11.75 -10.69 6.75
C ALA A 233 -10.84 -11.92 6.96
N ALA A 234 -9.60 -11.74 7.43
CA ALA A 234 -8.73 -12.85 7.80
C ALA A 234 -9.34 -13.71 8.93
N LEU A 235 -9.89 -13.09 9.97
CA LEU A 235 -10.54 -13.82 11.07
C LEU A 235 -11.86 -14.47 10.65
N ARG A 236 -12.61 -13.88 9.71
CA ARG A 236 -13.78 -14.52 9.08
C ARG A 236 -13.41 -15.76 8.28
N ILE A 237 -12.34 -15.70 7.49
CA ILE A 237 -11.77 -16.88 6.81
C ILE A 237 -11.42 -17.95 7.85
N ALA A 238 -10.74 -17.58 8.92
CA ALA A 238 -10.36 -18.50 9.99
C ALA A 238 -11.59 -19.13 10.68
N GLN A 239 -12.62 -18.34 10.97
CA GLN A 239 -13.88 -18.80 11.56
C GLN A 239 -14.59 -19.83 10.67
N THR A 240 -14.67 -19.57 9.35
CA THR A 240 -15.22 -20.52 8.38
C THR A 240 -14.41 -21.82 8.35
N ILE A 241 -13.08 -21.73 8.34
CA ILE A 241 -12.19 -22.91 8.35
C ILE A 241 -12.41 -23.72 9.62
N LYS A 242 -12.39 -23.10 10.81
CA LYS A 242 -12.58 -23.81 12.09
C LYS A 242 -13.95 -24.46 12.21
N ALA A 243 -15.00 -23.83 11.69
CA ALA A 243 -16.35 -24.38 11.71
C ALA A 243 -16.50 -25.66 10.87
N HIS A 244 -15.78 -25.78 9.75
CA HIS A 244 -15.96 -26.90 8.79
C HIS A 244 -14.81 -27.90 8.81
N ASN A 245 -13.59 -27.46 9.14
CA ASN A 245 -12.35 -28.23 9.13
C ASN A 245 -11.48 -27.88 10.35
N PRO A 246 -11.93 -28.17 11.59
CA PRO A 246 -11.25 -27.76 12.82
C PRO A 246 -9.84 -28.36 13.00
N HIS A 247 -9.49 -29.38 12.23
CA HIS A 247 -8.17 -30.01 12.24
C HIS A 247 -7.10 -29.19 11.48
N ILE A 248 -7.51 -28.30 10.58
CA ILE A 248 -6.60 -27.41 9.85
C ILE A 248 -6.01 -26.40 10.84
N ARG A 249 -4.68 -26.28 10.81
CA ARG A 249 -3.95 -25.30 11.62
C ARG A 249 -3.90 -23.97 10.89
N ILE A 250 -3.99 -22.88 11.63
CA ILE A 250 -4.05 -21.53 11.07
C ILE A 250 -2.99 -20.67 11.74
N ALA A 251 -2.13 -20.04 10.95
CA ALA A 251 -1.15 -19.08 11.40
C ALA A 251 -1.44 -17.68 10.83
N LEU A 252 -1.39 -16.66 11.66
CA LEU A 252 -1.56 -15.25 11.31
C LEU A 252 -0.18 -14.57 11.23
N GLY A 253 0.07 -13.79 10.18
CA GLY A 253 1.29 -12.99 10.06
C GLY A 253 1.10 -11.84 9.07
N GLY A 254 2.09 -10.96 8.92
CA GLY A 254 2.05 -9.83 7.97
C GLY A 254 2.36 -8.49 8.62
N GLY A 255 2.30 -7.41 7.82
CA GLY A 255 2.63 -6.05 8.25
C GLY A 255 1.92 -5.64 9.54
N PHE A 256 0.58 -5.75 9.57
CA PHE A 256 -0.21 -5.42 10.76
C PHE A 256 0.19 -6.25 11.99
N VAL A 257 0.50 -7.52 11.80
CA VAL A 257 0.93 -8.37 12.91
C VAL A 257 2.29 -7.89 13.45
N ASN A 258 3.18 -7.47 12.55
CA ASN A 258 4.53 -7.01 12.88
C ASN A 258 4.59 -5.63 13.51
N THR A 259 3.59 -4.78 13.31
CA THR A 259 3.54 -3.44 13.91
C THR A 259 2.62 -3.41 15.13
N GLU A 260 1.39 -3.92 15.03
CA GLU A 260 0.37 -3.75 16.06
C GLU A 260 0.35 -4.84 17.13
N LEU A 261 0.65 -6.10 16.78
CA LEU A 261 0.40 -7.25 17.68
C LEU A 261 1.64 -7.70 18.48
N ARG A 262 2.66 -6.84 18.61
CA ARG A 262 3.91 -7.19 19.33
C ARG A 262 3.75 -7.43 20.83
N GLU A 263 2.72 -6.87 21.43
CA GLU A 263 2.38 -7.02 22.85
C GLU A 263 1.06 -7.79 23.05
N LEU A 264 0.66 -8.62 22.06
CA LEU A 264 -0.60 -9.37 22.09
C LEU A 264 -0.71 -10.20 23.38
N SER A 265 -1.79 -9.95 24.12
CA SER A 265 -2.14 -10.70 25.34
C SER A 265 -3.61 -11.12 25.40
N ASP A 266 -4.46 -10.65 24.48
CA ASP A 266 -5.87 -11.04 24.40
C ASP A 266 -6.01 -12.49 23.89
N PRO A 267 -6.52 -13.43 24.72
CA PRO A 267 -6.60 -14.84 24.33
C PRO A 267 -7.66 -15.10 23.26
N ARG A 268 -8.66 -14.21 23.09
CA ARG A 268 -9.78 -14.41 22.14
C ARG A 268 -9.34 -14.45 20.68
N VAL A 269 -8.17 -13.89 20.35
CA VAL A 269 -7.57 -14.03 19.01
C VAL A 269 -7.36 -15.51 18.66
N PHE A 270 -7.03 -16.34 19.67
CA PHE A 270 -6.78 -17.78 19.51
C PHE A 270 -8.06 -18.63 19.43
N ASP A 271 -9.25 -18.02 19.55
CA ASP A 271 -10.51 -18.68 19.17
C ASP A 271 -10.59 -18.89 17.65
N PHE A 272 -9.82 -18.11 16.88
CA PHE A 272 -9.81 -18.13 15.42
C PHE A 272 -8.55 -18.78 14.84
N VAL A 273 -7.37 -18.49 15.41
CA VAL A 273 -6.07 -18.95 14.89
C VAL A 273 -5.31 -19.80 15.91
N ASP A 274 -4.40 -20.66 15.44
CA ASP A 274 -3.56 -21.49 16.31
C ASP A 274 -2.23 -20.80 16.66
N PHE A 275 -1.72 -19.97 15.75
CA PHE A 275 -0.41 -19.32 15.85
C PHE A 275 -0.47 -17.88 15.35
N VAL A 276 0.32 -16.99 15.95
CA VAL A 276 0.59 -15.65 15.42
C VAL A 276 2.11 -15.47 15.31
N THR A 277 2.63 -15.23 14.11
CA THR A 277 4.08 -15.12 13.86
C THR A 277 4.49 -13.68 13.56
N LEU A 278 5.63 -13.24 14.11
CA LEU A 278 6.22 -11.93 13.86
C LEU A 278 7.40 -11.98 12.88
N ASP A 279 7.67 -10.82 12.29
CA ASP A 279 8.80 -10.47 11.44
C ASP A 279 8.85 -11.30 10.14
N ALA A 280 10.06 -11.55 9.61
CA ALA A 280 10.28 -12.35 8.41
C ALA A 280 9.73 -13.78 8.57
N GLY A 281 8.75 -14.15 7.74
CA GLY A 281 7.94 -15.37 7.89
C GLY A 281 8.69 -16.67 7.61
N GLU A 282 9.83 -16.62 6.91
CA GLU A 282 10.59 -17.78 6.44
C GLU A 282 10.98 -18.70 7.60
N ARG A 283 11.61 -18.16 8.65
CA ARG A 283 12.08 -18.96 9.79
C ARG A 283 10.94 -19.38 10.75
N PRO A 284 10.01 -18.49 11.16
CA PRO A 284 8.87 -18.87 12.00
C PRO A 284 8.01 -19.96 11.36
N VAL A 285 7.71 -19.85 10.06
CA VAL A 285 6.87 -20.84 9.37
C VAL A 285 7.57 -22.18 9.21
N LEU A 286 8.87 -22.22 8.90
CA LEU A 286 9.62 -23.49 8.93
C LEU A 286 9.59 -24.14 10.32
N SER A 287 9.78 -23.34 11.37
CA SER A 287 9.72 -23.83 12.75
C SER A 287 8.33 -24.38 13.09
N LEU A 288 7.26 -23.74 12.62
CA LEU A 288 5.89 -24.22 12.77
C LEU A 288 5.66 -25.54 12.02
N ILE A 289 6.13 -25.66 10.79
CA ILE A 289 5.98 -26.89 10.00
C ILE A 289 6.71 -28.06 10.67
N GLU A 290 7.94 -27.86 11.13
CA GLU A 290 8.69 -28.86 11.90
C GLU A 290 7.98 -29.23 13.20
N HIS A 291 7.35 -28.26 13.86
CA HIS A 291 6.58 -28.50 15.08
C HIS A 291 5.33 -29.34 14.82
N LEU A 292 4.58 -29.01 13.77
CA LEU A 292 3.37 -29.73 13.37
C LEU A 292 3.67 -31.16 12.88
N HIS A 293 4.89 -31.41 12.41
CA HIS A 293 5.40 -32.76 12.14
C HIS A 293 5.96 -33.50 13.37
N GLY A 294 5.96 -32.90 14.55
CA GLY A 294 6.53 -33.49 15.78
C GLY A 294 8.06 -33.54 15.80
N GLN A 295 8.74 -32.86 14.87
CA GLN A 295 10.21 -32.80 14.76
C GLN A 295 10.79 -31.69 15.64
N ARG A 296 9.97 -30.67 15.94
CA ARG A 296 10.31 -29.54 16.80
C ARG A 296 9.36 -29.47 17.99
N GLY A 297 9.91 -29.25 19.18
CA GLY A 297 9.09 -29.00 20.38
C GLY A 297 8.53 -27.58 20.36
N ARG A 298 7.36 -27.35 20.96
CA ARG A 298 6.69 -26.03 20.95
C ARG A 298 7.56 -24.90 21.52
N GLN A 299 8.34 -25.19 22.57
CA GLN A 299 9.28 -24.24 23.19
C GLN A 299 10.45 -23.83 22.28
N ARG A 300 10.60 -24.48 21.12
CA ARG A 300 11.62 -24.18 20.11
C ARG A 300 11.06 -23.39 18.90
N LEU A 301 9.83 -22.90 18.97
CA LEU A 301 9.28 -22.01 17.95
C LEU A 301 10.01 -20.66 17.95
N GLN A 302 10.07 -20.01 16.79
CA GLN A 302 10.71 -18.70 16.64
C GLN A 302 9.63 -17.64 16.45
N ARG A 303 9.72 -16.53 17.19
CA ARG A 303 8.83 -15.36 17.10
C ARG A 303 7.34 -15.69 16.95
N THR A 304 6.83 -16.60 17.77
CA THR A 304 5.46 -17.10 17.65
C THR A 304 4.70 -16.95 18.96
N PHE A 305 3.54 -16.29 18.92
CA PHE A 305 2.57 -16.37 19.99
C PHE A 305 1.71 -17.63 19.88
N VAL A 306 1.43 -18.23 21.03
CA VAL A 306 0.57 -19.40 21.20
C VAL A 306 -0.31 -19.22 22.42
N LEU A 307 -1.45 -19.92 22.45
CA LEU A 307 -2.24 -20.08 23.67
C LEU A 307 -1.68 -21.23 24.51
N GLU A 308 -1.44 -21.01 25.80
CA GLU A 308 -1.06 -22.03 26.78
C GLU A 308 -1.84 -21.84 28.07
N ASN A 309 -2.61 -22.85 28.48
CA ASN A 309 -3.40 -22.81 29.71
C ASN A 309 -4.33 -21.58 29.81
N GLY A 310 -4.86 -21.11 28.67
CA GLY A 310 -5.74 -19.92 28.59
C GLY A 310 -4.99 -18.58 28.53
N GLU A 311 -3.66 -18.60 28.56
CA GLU A 311 -2.83 -17.39 28.49
C GLU A 311 -2.05 -17.33 27.17
N VAL A 312 -1.94 -16.12 26.60
CA VAL A 312 -1.10 -15.89 25.43
C VAL A 312 0.36 -15.88 25.85
N ARG A 313 1.19 -16.68 25.16
CA ARG A 313 2.63 -16.77 25.42
C ARG A 313 3.41 -16.55 24.14
N TYR A 314 4.39 -15.65 24.21
CA TYR A 314 5.36 -15.41 23.17
C TYR A 314 6.54 -16.40 23.30
N ILE A 315 6.79 -17.18 22.26
CA ILE A 315 7.91 -18.13 22.18
C ILE A 315 8.90 -17.61 21.14
N ASN A 316 10.14 -17.42 21.56
CA ASN A 316 11.22 -17.02 20.68
C ASN A 316 12.51 -17.78 21.00
N PHE A 317 12.64 -18.96 20.42
CA PHE A 317 13.88 -19.72 20.48
C PHE A 317 14.96 -19.06 19.63
N ALA A 318 16.12 -18.84 20.24
CA ALA A 318 17.24 -18.16 19.57
C ALA A 318 17.83 -19.06 18.46
N GLU A 319 17.46 -18.76 17.22
CA GLU A 319 17.98 -19.38 16.00
C GLU A 319 18.23 -18.28 14.95
N PRO A 320 19.30 -18.37 14.15
CA PRO A 320 19.56 -17.40 13.09
C PRO A 320 18.42 -17.34 12.07
N ASP A 321 18.17 -16.14 11.58
CA ASP A 321 17.27 -15.94 10.46
C ASP A 321 17.79 -16.56 9.16
N ILE A 322 16.90 -16.65 8.17
CA ILE A 322 17.28 -17.02 6.81
C ILE A 322 17.89 -15.78 6.16
N PRO A 323 19.15 -15.84 5.68
CA PRO A 323 19.76 -14.73 4.96
C PRO A 323 18.94 -14.34 3.74
N PHE A 324 18.84 -13.05 3.44
CA PHE A 324 18.08 -12.54 2.29
C PHE A 324 18.48 -13.18 0.94
N GLU A 325 19.74 -13.54 0.77
CA GLU A 325 20.22 -14.23 -0.44
C GLU A 325 19.63 -15.65 -0.60
N ASP A 326 19.24 -16.28 0.52
CA ASP A 326 18.76 -17.66 0.65
C ASP A 326 17.23 -17.80 0.75
N VAL A 327 16.48 -16.70 0.72
CA VAL A 327 15.00 -16.71 0.74
C VAL A 327 14.37 -17.22 -0.56
N GLY A 328 15.17 -17.45 -1.60
CA GLY A 328 14.72 -17.98 -2.88
C GLY A 328 14.07 -16.92 -3.79
N THR A 329 13.42 -17.39 -4.86
CA THR A 329 12.68 -16.54 -5.81
C THR A 329 11.19 -16.60 -5.46
N PRO A 330 10.48 -15.45 -5.38
CA PRO A 330 9.03 -15.46 -5.25
C PRO A 330 8.37 -16.16 -6.45
N THR A 331 7.19 -16.73 -6.25
CA THR A 331 6.40 -17.36 -7.31
C THR A 331 4.97 -16.83 -7.29
N TRP A 332 4.45 -16.49 -8.46
CA TRP A 332 3.08 -16.05 -8.72
C TRP A 332 2.20 -17.19 -9.23
N ASP A 333 2.77 -18.37 -9.42
CA ASP A 333 2.03 -19.58 -9.71
C ASP A 333 0.91 -19.82 -8.67
N GLY A 334 -0.27 -20.18 -9.17
CA GLY A 334 -1.51 -20.31 -8.38
C GLY A 334 -2.33 -19.02 -8.25
N LEU A 335 -1.81 -17.85 -8.64
CA LEU A 335 -2.57 -16.59 -8.63
C LEU A 335 -3.16 -16.28 -10.03
N PRO A 336 -4.38 -15.71 -10.11
CA PRO A 336 -5.05 -15.46 -11.39
C PRO A 336 -4.56 -14.16 -12.03
N LEU A 337 -3.33 -14.19 -12.53
CA LEU A 337 -2.58 -13.03 -13.01
C LEU A 337 -3.25 -12.22 -14.13
N ASP A 338 -4.11 -12.84 -14.93
CA ASP A 338 -4.89 -12.25 -16.03
C ASP A 338 -6.22 -11.63 -15.56
N ARG A 339 -6.52 -11.68 -14.26
CA ARG A 339 -7.80 -11.23 -13.68
C ARG A 339 -7.68 -10.02 -12.76
N TYR A 340 -6.49 -9.49 -12.52
CA TYR A 340 -6.32 -8.25 -11.74
C TYR A 340 -6.82 -7.03 -12.52
N LEU A 341 -7.27 -6.00 -11.80
CA LEU A 341 -7.92 -4.82 -12.38
C LEU A 341 -6.91 -3.69 -12.57
N SER A 342 -6.78 -3.16 -13.79
CA SER A 342 -6.01 -1.95 -14.05
C SER A 342 -6.88 -0.74 -13.76
N LEU A 343 -6.69 -0.11 -12.61
CA LEU A 343 -7.48 1.04 -12.15
C LEU A 343 -6.73 2.35 -12.42
N LEU A 344 -7.44 3.48 -12.47
CA LEU A 344 -6.82 4.79 -12.67
C LEU A 344 -7.53 5.87 -11.85
N ASP A 345 -7.05 6.08 -10.64
CA ASP A 345 -7.63 7.07 -9.71
C ASP A 345 -7.25 8.51 -10.05
N MET A 346 -6.01 8.73 -10.54
CA MET A 346 -5.48 10.07 -10.84
C MET A 346 -4.78 10.11 -12.18
N LEU A 347 -4.99 11.19 -12.92
CA LEU A 347 -4.43 11.44 -14.25
C LEU A 347 -2.98 11.98 -14.19
N ASN A 348 -2.15 11.44 -13.30
CA ASN A 348 -0.73 11.79 -13.20
C ASN A 348 0.13 10.58 -13.64
N PRO A 349 1.14 10.75 -14.52
CA PRO A 349 1.96 9.65 -15.03
C PRO A 349 2.64 8.80 -13.94
N MET A 350 3.06 9.42 -12.83
CA MET A 350 3.58 8.68 -11.68
C MET A 350 2.49 7.86 -11.00
N HIS A 351 1.32 8.45 -10.75
CA HIS A 351 0.22 7.78 -10.04
C HIS A 351 -0.28 6.51 -10.76
N ARG A 352 -0.11 6.46 -12.08
CA ARG A 352 -0.39 5.26 -12.90
C ARG A 352 0.43 4.06 -12.45
N LEU A 353 1.70 4.24 -12.06
CA LEU A 353 2.56 3.13 -11.69
C LEU A 353 2.04 2.33 -10.49
N TRP A 354 1.25 2.95 -9.60
CA TRP A 354 0.66 2.26 -8.44
C TRP A 354 -0.70 1.62 -8.72
N SER A 355 -1.41 2.02 -9.78
CA SER A 355 -2.83 1.70 -10.01
C SER A 355 -3.08 0.98 -11.34
N ASP A 356 -2.33 1.34 -12.38
CA ASP A 356 -2.45 0.82 -13.73
C ASP A 356 -1.57 -0.41 -13.93
N GLY A 357 -2.22 -1.54 -14.16
CA GLY A 357 -1.58 -2.81 -14.44
C GLY A 357 -0.89 -3.47 -13.24
N ARG A 358 -0.27 -4.60 -13.54
CA ARG A 358 0.44 -5.45 -12.57
C ARG A 358 1.94 -5.24 -12.70
N TRP A 359 2.62 -5.15 -11.55
CA TRP A 359 4.07 -5.12 -11.46
C TRP A 359 4.58 -6.36 -10.73
N ASN A 360 5.63 -7.00 -11.25
CA ASN A 360 6.35 -8.02 -10.50
C ASN A 360 7.05 -7.36 -9.32
N LYS A 361 6.72 -7.79 -8.10
CA LYS A 361 7.30 -7.23 -6.89
C LYS A 361 8.55 -7.99 -6.50
N LEU A 362 9.67 -7.28 -6.42
CA LEU A 362 10.96 -7.83 -5.97
C LEU A 362 11.61 -6.85 -4.97
N THR A 363 12.44 -7.31 -4.06
CA THR A 363 13.30 -6.45 -3.23
C THR A 363 14.75 -6.58 -3.68
N VAL A 364 15.47 -5.47 -3.69
CA VAL A 364 16.92 -5.43 -4.00
C VAL A 364 17.72 -5.73 -2.73
N ALA A 365 17.26 -5.23 -1.59
CA ALA A 365 17.79 -5.47 -0.26
C ALA A 365 16.64 -5.63 0.75
N HIS A 366 16.93 -6.35 1.83
CA HIS A 366 16.08 -6.38 3.02
C HIS A 366 16.56 -5.32 4.01
N GLY A 367 15.64 -4.65 4.70
CA GLY A 367 15.98 -3.59 5.65
C GLY A 367 16.33 -2.24 5.01
N CYS A 368 16.70 -1.28 5.85
CA CYS A 368 17.16 0.03 5.42
C CYS A 368 18.61 0.28 5.87
N TYR A 369 19.52 0.52 4.91
CA TYR A 369 20.93 0.82 5.21
C TYR A 369 21.13 2.13 6.00
N TRP A 370 20.14 3.04 6.01
CA TRP A 370 20.22 4.31 6.75
C TRP A 370 19.91 4.15 8.24
N LYS A 371 18.83 3.43 8.59
CA LYS A 371 18.39 3.09 9.96
C LYS A 371 18.53 4.20 11.02
N LYS A 372 18.30 5.46 10.64
CA LYS A 372 18.50 6.63 11.53
C LYS A 372 17.34 7.61 11.59
N CYS A 373 16.38 7.50 10.67
CA CYS A 373 15.20 8.37 10.66
C CYS A 373 14.44 8.24 11.98
N SER A 374 14.12 9.36 12.62
CA SER A 374 13.47 9.35 13.93
C SER A 374 11.99 8.98 13.89
N PHE A 375 11.35 9.04 12.72
CA PHE A 375 9.95 8.67 12.50
C PHE A 375 9.77 7.23 12.01
N CYS A 376 10.84 6.54 11.58
CA CYS A 376 10.74 5.16 11.11
C CYS A 376 10.82 4.18 12.27
N ASP A 377 10.23 3.00 12.09
CA ASP A 377 10.27 1.88 13.03
C ASP A 377 11.63 1.15 13.00
N VAL A 378 12.72 1.90 13.21
CA VAL A 378 14.11 1.41 13.11
C VAL A 378 14.44 0.27 14.09
N SER A 379 13.59 0.06 15.10
CA SER A 379 13.69 -1.02 16.08
C SER A 379 13.15 -2.36 15.55
N LEU A 380 12.29 -2.34 14.53
CA LEU A 380 11.64 -3.53 13.99
C LEU A 380 12.49 -4.20 12.90
N ASP A 381 12.34 -5.52 12.74
CA ASP A 381 13.18 -6.35 11.86
C ASP A 381 13.23 -5.84 10.42
N TYR A 382 12.06 -5.50 9.86
CA TYR A 382 11.93 -5.10 8.46
C TYR A 382 12.67 -3.80 8.08
N ILE A 383 13.03 -2.95 9.06
CA ILE A 383 13.93 -1.81 8.88
C ILE A 383 15.33 -2.15 9.42
N GLY A 384 15.35 -2.78 10.59
CA GLY A 384 16.51 -2.87 11.46
C GLY A 384 17.55 -3.89 11.04
N ARG A 385 17.16 -4.92 10.28
CA ARG A 385 18.03 -5.95 9.73
C ARG A 385 18.32 -5.65 8.26
N TYR A 386 19.50 -5.13 7.97
CA TYR A 386 19.91 -4.81 6.62
C TYR A 386 20.74 -5.92 5.98
N GLU A 387 20.25 -6.49 4.89
CA GLU A 387 20.91 -7.55 4.13
C GLU A 387 20.74 -7.31 2.62
N THR A 388 21.73 -7.71 1.83
CA THR A 388 21.75 -7.54 0.38
C THR A 388 21.89 -8.88 -0.33
N ALA A 389 21.42 -8.96 -1.57
CA ALA A 389 21.76 -10.04 -2.48
C ALA A 389 22.74 -9.55 -3.56
N THR A 390 23.46 -10.47 -4.18
CA THR A 390 24.30 -10.18 -5.35
C THR A 390 23.47 -9.76 -6.56
N ALA A 391 24.05 -8.94 -7.45
CA ALA A 391 23.37 -8.49 -8.66
C ALA A 391 23.02 -9.67 -9.58
N GLU A 392 23.91 -10.66 -9.65
CA GLU A 392 23.72 -11.91 -10.39
C GLU A 392 22.51 -12.67 -9.88
N LYS A 393 22.37 -12.82 -8.57
CA LYS A 393 21.23 -13.50 -7.94
C LYS A 393 19.93 -12.75 -8.19
N LEU A 394 19.94 -11.42 -8.10
CA LEU A 394 18.76 -10.60 -8.41
C LEU A 394 18.38 -10.72 -9.89
N ALA A 395 19.36 -10.71 -10.81
CA ALA A 395 19.12 -10.91 -12.23
C ALA A 395 18.58 -12.32 -12.55
N ASP A 396 19.08 -13.38 -11.87
CA ASP A 396 18.53 -14.74 -11.96
C ASP A 396 17.06 -14.77 -11.53
N ARG A 397 16.74 -14.12 -10.39
CA ARG A 397 15.36 -14.00 -9.89
C ARG A 397 14.48 -13.26 -10.91
N ILE A 398 14.94 -12.13 -11.43
CA ILE A 398 14.21 -11.36 -12.45
C ILE A 398 13.91 -12.22 -13.68
N GLN A 399 14.91 -12.93 -14.20
CA GLN A 399 14.72 -13.79 -15.37
C GLN A 399 13.69 -14.89 -15.10
N GLN A 400 13.81 -15.60 -13.98
CA GLN A 400 12.85 -16.64 -13.59
C GLN A 400 11.41 -16.10 -13.49
N ILE A 401 11.25 -14.88 -12.95
CA ILE A 401 9.94 -14.24 -12.82
C ILE A 401 9.38 -13.84 -14.18
N VAL A 402 10.21 -13.32 -15.08
CA VAL A 402 9.80 -13.01 -16.46
C VAL A 402 9.36 -14.28 -17.18
N GLU A 403 10.11 -15.37 -17.05
CA GLU A 403 9.79 -16.68 -17.63
C GLU A 403 8.46 -17.24 -17.11
N GLU A 404 8.21 -17.13 -15.79
CA GLU A 404 6.98 -17.60 -15.15
C GLU A 404 5.76 -16.75 -15.55
N THR A 405 5.94 -15.43 -15.59
CA THR A 405 4.82 -14.49 -15.66
C THR A 405 4.54 -13.90 -17.03
N GLY A 406 5.52 -13.98 -17.94
CA GLY A 406 5.50 -13.31 -19.24
C GLY A 406 5.57 -11.78 -19.18
N GLN A 407 5.80 -11.19 -17.99
CA GLN A 407 5.80 -9.75 -17.77
C GLN A 407 7.19 -9.23 -17.41
N THR A 408 7.58 -8.11 -18.01
CA THR A 408 8.89 -7.46 -17.82
C THR A 408 8.84 -6.21 -16.93
N GLY A 409 7.68 -5.88 -16.36
CA GLY A 409 7.53 -4.76 -15.44
C GLY A 409 7.84 -5.16 -13.99
N PHE A 410 8.74 -4.44 -13.32
CA PHE A 410 9.09 -4.64 -11.91
C PHE A 410 8.83 -3.42 -11.03
N HIS A 411 8.34 -3.66 -9.82
CA HIS A 411 8.33 -2.68 -8.72
C HIS A 411 9.26 -3.20 -7.63
N PHE A 412 10.33 -2.45 -7.36
CA PHE A 412 11.24 -2.72 -6.27
C PHE A 412 10.69 -2.15 -4.94
N VAL A 413 10.28 -3.04 -4.05
CA VAL A 413 9.52 -2.74 -2.83
C VAL A 413 10.41 -2.58 -1.58
N ASP A 414 11.65 -2.16 -1.78
CA ASP A 414 12.61 -1.89 -0.72
C ASP A 414 12.18 -0.74 0.20
N GLU A 415 12.59 -0.80 1.47
CA GLU A 415 12.46 0.32 2.41
C GLU A 415 13.30 1.53 1.97
N ALA A 416 14.49 1.26 1.44
CA ALA A 416 15.30 2.20 0.69
C ALA A 416 16.34 1.42 -0.12
N ALA A 417 16.13 1.30 -1.43
CA ALA A 417 17.03 0.56 -2.31
C ALA A 417 18.44 1.20 -2.31
N PRO A 418 19.51 0.44 -2.01
CA PRO A 418 20.86 1.00 -1.88
C PRO A 418 21.43 1.44 -3.25
N PRO A 419 22.02 2.64 -3.38
CA PRO A 419 22.55 3.12 -4.67
C PRO A 419 23.59 2.19 -5.30
N LYS A 420 24.44 1.57 -4.47
CA LYS A 420 25.47 0.62 -4.95
C LYS A 420 24.86 -0.68 -5.48
N ALA A 421 23.82 -1.18 -4.83
CA ALA A 421 23.12 -2.39 -5.26
C ALA A 421 22.34 -2.13 -6.55
N LEU A 422 21.66 -0.98 -6.65
CA LEU A 422 20.99 -0.55 -7.88
C LEU A 422 21.97 -0.38 -9.04
N LYS A 423 23.15 0.23 -8.80
CA LYS A 423 24.20 0.33 -9.81
C LYS A 423 24.64 -1.04 -10.32
N ALA A 424 24.99 -1.95 -9.42
CA ALA A 424 25.45 -3.29 -9.78
C ALA A 424 24.36 -4.08 -10.52
N LEU A 425 23.10 -3.96 -10.08
CA LEU A 425 21.96 -4.56 -10.76
C LEU A 425 21.77 -3.98 -12.16
N ALA A 426 21.85 -2.66 -12.33
CA ALA A 426 21.73 -2.01 -13.64
C ALA A 426 22.82 -2.47 -14.62
N GLU A 427 24.08 -2.53 -14.17
CA GLU A 427 25.20 -3.07 -14.95
C GLU A 427 24.95 -4.53 -15.36
N GLU A 428 24.44 -5.35 -14.45
CA GLU A 428 24.16 -6.75 -14.70
C GLU A 428 22.99 -6.98 -15.66
N LEU A 429 21.91 -6.19 -15.53
CA LEU A 429 20.76 -6.21 -16.45
C LEU A 429 21.20 -5.86 -17.87
N ILE A 430 22.00 -4.80 -18.03
CA ILE A 430 22.54 -4.37 -19.33
C ILE A 430 23.47 -5.45 -19.90
N ARG A 431 24.37 -6.01 -19.09
CA ARG A 431 25.32 -7.06 -19.51
C ARG A 431 24.60 -8.31 -20.02
N ARG A 432 23.50 -8.70 -19.37
CA ARG A 432 22.67 -9.85 -19.78
C ARG A 432 21.62 -9.52 -20.85
N GLN A 433 21.48 -8.25 -21.23
CA GLN A 433 20.43 -7.76 -22.12
C GLN A 433 19.01 -8.11 -21.62
N LEU A 434 18.83 -8.09 -20.30
CA LEU A 434 17.53 -8.29 -19.66
C LEU A 434 16.73 -6.99 -19.75
N ASN A 435 15.90 -6.89 -20.78
CA ASN A 435 15.08 -5.71 -21.05
C ASN A 435 13.83 -5.70 -20.15
N ILE A 436 13.95 -5.06 -18.99
CA ILE A 436 12.84 -4.84 -18.06
C ILE A 436 12.50 -3.35 -17.94
N SER A 437 11.28 -3.04 -17.48
CA SER A 437 10.94 -1.69 -17.01
C SER A 437 10.76 -1.75 -15.51
N TRP A 438 11.37 -0.84 -14.76
CA TRP A 438 11.29 -0.89 -13.31
C TRP A 438 11.21 0.47 -12.64
N TRP A 439 10.64 0.46 -11.44
CA TRP A 439 10.60 1.62 -10.54
C TRP A 439 10.74 1.14 -9.10
N GLY A 440 11.16 2.03 -8.20
CA GLY A 440 11.38 1.65 -6.81
C GLY A 440 11.53 2.81 -5.84
N ASN A 441 11.70 2.45 -4.57
CA ASN A 441 11.79 3.39 -3.46
C ASN A 441 13.26 3.58 -3.04
N ILE A 442 13.69 4.85 -2.95
CA ILE A 442 15.06 5.23 -2.58
C ILE A 442 15.07 6.35 -1.53
N ARG A 443 16.24 6.60 -0.97
CA ARG A 443 16.55 7.84 -0.24
C ARG A 443 17.33 8.77 -1.17
N PHE A 444 16.85 10.00 -1.38
CA PHE A 444 17.50 10.99 -2.25
C PHE A 444 18.85 11.48 -1.67
N GLU A 445 19.90 10.71 -1.90
CA GLU A 445 21.25 10.98 -1.38
C GLU A 445 22.29 11.30 -2.45
N LYS A 446 23.38 11.94 -2.03
CA LYS A 446 24.45 12.43 -2.93
C LYS A 446 25.13 11.37 -3.80
N THR A 447 24.98 10.09 -3.48
CA THR A 447 25.54 8.99 -4.29
C THR A 447 24.80 8.82 -5.61
N PHE A 448 23.56 9.31 -5.72
CA PHE A 448 22.85 9.42 -6.98
C PHE A 448 23.35 10.63 -7.77
N THR A 449 24.38 10.39 -8.59
CA THR A 449 24.91 11.38 -9.55
C THR A 449 24.11 11.33 -10.86
N PRO A 450 24.21 12.36 -11.72
CA PRO A 450 23.60 12.33 -13.05
C PRO A 450 23.99 11.09 -13.88
N GLU A 451 25.27 10.68 -13.84
CA GLU A 451 25.74 9.50 -14.56
C GLU A 451 25.13 8.20 -14.01
N LEU A 452 24.91 8.12 -12.70
CA LEU A 452 24.18 6.99 -12.13
C LEU A 452 22.71 7.03 -12.56
N ALA A 453 22.06 8.19 -12.59
CA ALA A 453 20.68 8.30 -13.07
C ALA A 453 20.54 7.84 -14.54
N GLU A 454 21.47 8.25 -15.41
CA GLU A 454 21.54 7.79 -16.79
C GLU A 454 21.74 6.27 -16.91
N LEU A 455 22.63 5.68 -16.10
CA LEU A 455 22.83 4.23 -16.06
C LEU A 455 21.56 3.49 -15.62
N LEU A 456 20.87 4.00 -14.60
CA LEU A 456 19.62 3.41 -14.13
C LEU A 456 18.54 3.49 -15.23
N ALA A 457 18.43 4.63 -15.93
CA ALA A 457 17.53 4.79 -17.08
C ALA A 457 17.84 3.78 -18.19
N GLN A 458 19.11 3.60 -18.54
CA GLN A 458 19.55 2.61 -19.55
C GLN A 458 19.20 1.17 -19.16
N SER A 459 19.19 0.85 -17.86
CA SER A 459 18.75 -0.46 -17.36
C SER A 459 17.23 -0.64 -17.30
N GLY A 460 16.45 0.37 -17.70
CA GLY A 460 14.99 0.34 -17.70
C GLY A 460 14.31 1.01 -16.51
N CYS A 461 15.03 1.80 -15.70
CA CYS A 461 14.40 2.60 -14.66
C CYS A 461 13.50 3.67 -15.30
N ILE A 462 12.22 3.68 -14.95
CA ILE A 462 11.25 4.66 -15.45
C ILE A 462 10.80 5.64 -14.38
N ALA A 463 10.95 5.27 -13.10
CA ALA A 463 10.54 6.11 -12.00
C ALA A 463 11.23 5.79 -10.68
N MET A 464 11.34 6.80 -9.81
CA MET A 464 11.85 6.70 -8.44
C MET A 464 10.94 7.45 -7.48
N SER A 465 10.57 6.78 -6.40
CA SER A 465 9.93 7.40 -5.23
C SER A 465 10.93 7.55 -4.09
N GLY A 466 10.83 8.63 -3.33
CA GLY A 466 11.70 8.83 -2.18
C GLY A 466 11.22 9.89 -1.21
N GLY A 467 11.62 9.77 0.04
CA GLY A 467 11.28 10.72 1.09
C GLY A 467 12.09 12.02 0.99
N LEU A 468 11.43 13.12 0.65
CA LEU A 468 11.90 14.49 0.92
C LEU A 468 11.50 14.94 2.35
N GLU A 469 10.41 14.36 2.89
CA GLU A 469 9.80 14.64 4.20
C GLU A 469 9.41 16.11 4.37
N VAL A 470 10.25 16.92 5.00
CA VAL A 470 9.99 18.33 5.25
C VAL A 470 11.06 19.15 4.58
N ALA A 471 10.67 20.07 3.71
CA ALA A 471 11.61 21.04 3.15
C ALA A 471 11.90 22.17 4.16
N SER A 472 12.44 21.81 5.32
CA SER A 472 12.97 22.70 6.36
C SER A 472 14.21 22.07 6.96
N ASP A 473 15.37 22.72 6.82
CA ASP A 473 16.65 22.18 7.28
C ASP A 473 16.65 21.87 8.79
N ARG A 474 15.90 22.67 9.58
CA ARG A 474 15.70 22.45 11.01
C ARG A 474 15.04 21.10 11.27
N LEU A 475 13.95 20.82 10.57
CA LEU A 475 13.16 19.59 10.76
C LEU A 475 13.88 18.38 10.16
N LEU A 476 14.58 18.51 9.03
CA LEU A 476 15.42 17.44 8.48
C LEU A 476 16.54 17.00 9.44
N ASN A 477 17.14 17.95 10.16
CA ASN A 477 18.13 17.67 11.19
C ASN A 477 17.51 16.93 12.39
N LEU A 478 16.34 17.39 12.86
CA LEU A 478 15.61 16.74 13.95
C LEU A 478 15.17 15.30 13.54
N MET A 479 14.78 15.11 12.28
CA MET A 479 14.44 13.81 11.70
C MET A 479 15.63 12.89 11.51
N LYS A 480 16.87 13.40 11.59
CA LYS A 480 18.11 12.69 11.25
C LYS A 480 18.06 12.09 9.83
N LYS A 481 17.43 12.79 8.88
CA LYS A 481 17.29 12.31 7.49
C LYS A 481 18.65 12.31 6.77
N GLY A 482 19.56 13.20 7.14
CA GLY A 482 20.93 13.28 6.61
C GLY A 482 21.02 13.76 5.16
N VAL A 483 20.07 14.58 4.71
CA VAL A 483 20.01 15.20 3.38
C VAL A 483 19.65 16.69 3.54
N SER A 484 20.07 17.54 2.59
CA SER A 484 19.61 18.93 2.50
C SER A 484 18.67 19.11 1.31
N VAL A 485 17.86 20.16 1.31
CA VAL A 485 16.92 20.42 0.21
C VAL A 485 17.65 20.64 -1.12
N GLU A 486 18.80 21.34 -1.11
CA GLU A 486 19.63 21.57 -2.29
C GLU A 486 20.21 20.27 -2.84
N GLN A 487 20.62 19.34 -1.97
CA GLN A 487 21.07 18.02 -2.39
C GLN A 487 19.93 17.26 -3.07
N VAL A 488 18.75 17.23 -2.45
CA VAL A 488 17.60 16.52 -3.02
C VAL A 488 17.24 17.12 -4.38
N ALA A 489 17.19 18.45 -4.50
CA ALA A 489 16.92 19.12 -5.76
C ALA A 489 17.86 18.69 -6.89
N ARG A 490 19.16 18.56 -6.63
CA ARG A 490 20.14 18.07 -7.63
C ARG A 490 19.91 16.62 -8.00
N VAL A 491 19.69 15.76 -7.02
CA VAL A 491 19.44 14.33 -7.24
C VAL A 491 18.17 14.11 -8.08
N THR A 492 17.07 14.76 -7.70
CA THR A 492 15.79 14.60 -8.37
C THR A 492 15.78 15.26 -9.75
N LYS A 493 16.53 16.36 -9.93
CA LYS A 493 16.78 16.94 -11.25
C LYS A 493 17.58 15.98 -12.15
N GLY A 494 18.63 15.35 -11.64
CA GLY A 494 19.40 14.34 -12.39
C GLY A 494 18.54 13.16 -12.86
N PHE A 495 17.63 12.67 -12.01
CA PHE A 495 16.64 11.66 -12.41
C PHE A 495 15.70 12.18 -13.52
N SER A 496 15.11 13.36 -13.32
CA SER A 496 14.18 13.95 -14.29
C SER A 496 14.85 14.20 -15.65
N ASP A 497 16.09 14.66 -15.67
CA ASP A 497 16.87 14.90 -16.88
C ASP A 497 17.25 13.59 -17.61
N ALA A 498 17.42 12.49 -16.86
CA ALA A 498 17.57 11.15 -17.42
C ALA A 498 16.25 10.52 -17.91
N GLY A 499 15.12 11.23 -17.81
CA GLY A 499 13.79 10.74 -18.18
C GLY A 499 13.13 9.84 -17.14
N ILE A 500 13.68 9.78 -15.92
CA ILE A 500 13.12 9.03 -14.80
C ILE A 500 12.14 9.94 -14.05
N LEU A 501 10.89 9.51 -13.95
CA LEU A 501 9.89 10.25 -13.20
C LEU A 501 10.17 10.18 -11.69
N VAL A 502 9.90 11.26 -10.97
CA VAL A 502 10.21 11.40 -9.54
C VAL A 502 8.95 11.69 -8.74
N HIS A 503 8.72 10.88 -7.71
CA HIS A 503 7.70 11.10 -6.68
C HIS A 503 8.33 11.40 -5.33
N ALA A 504 7.92 12.50 -4.71
CA ALA A 504 8.37 12.90 -3.39
C ALA A 504 7.35 12.53 -2.31
N TYR A 505 7.73 11.64 -1.38
CA TYR A 505 7.01 11.52 -0.11
C TYR A 505 7.34 12.73 0.77
N LEU A 506 6.31 13.45 1.17
CA LEU A 506 6.37 14.65 1.99
C LEU A 506 5.63 14.39 3.30
N MET A 507 6.04 15.08 4.36
CA MET A 507 5.51 14.90 5.69
C MET A 507 5.17 16.25 6.30
N TYR A 508 4.07 16.32 7.06
CA TYR A 508 3.73 17.48 7.87
C TYR A 508 3.15 17.06 9.23
N GLY A 509 3.18 17.97 10.20
CA GLY A 509 2.83 17.72 11.59
C GLY A 509 3.87 16.93 12.39
N PHE A 510 5.14 16.96 11.97
CA PHE A 510 6.24 16.40 12.75
C PHE A 510 6.46 17.22 14.04
N PRO A 511 6.95 16.62 15.14
CA PRO A 511 7.20 17.32 16.40
C PRO A 511 7.88 18.69 16.23
N THR A 512 7.31 19.70 16.89
CA THR A 512 7.71 21.10 16.89
C THR A 512 7.56 21.83 15.55
N GLN A 513 6.83 21.28 14.57
CA GLN A 513 6.61 21.95 13.29
C GLN A 513 5.68 23.14 13.45
N THR A 514 6.11 24.30 12.96
CA THR A 514 5.32 25.54 13.03
C THR A 514 4.55 25.81 11.73
N LEU A 515 3.63 26.78 11.77
CA LEU A 515 3.03 27.37 10.57
C LEU A 515 4.09 27.86 9.58
N GLN A 516 5.13 28.56 10.07
CA GLN A 516 6.21 29.07 9.22
C GLN A 516 6.96 27.93 8.52
N ASP A 517 7.31 26.86 9.23
CA ASP A 517 7.96 25.70 8.63
C ASP A 517 7.10 25.07 7.53
N THR A 518 5.78 25.04 7.70
CA THR A 518 4.84 24.49 6.71
C THR A 518 4.76 25.36 5.46
N VAL A 519 4.71 26.68 5.64
CA VAL A 519 4.74 27.65 4.52
C VAL A 519 6.05 27.55 3.76
N ASP A 520 7.18 27.50 4.47
CA ASP A 520 8.51 27.38 3.87
C ASP A 520 8.67 26.05 3.14
N ALA A 521 8.19 24.94 3.73
CA ALA A 521 8.21 23.64 3.09
C ALA A 521 7.40 23.63 1.78
N LEU A 522 6.22 24.25 1.77
CA LEU A 522 5.41 24.35 0.57
C LEU A 522 6.08 25.21 -0.52
N GLU A 523 6.78 26.29 -0.13
CA GLU A 523 7.54 27.13 -1.07
C GLU A 523 8.70 26.39 -1.74
N TYR A 524 9.44 25.55 -1.00
CA TYR A 524 10.43 24.68 -1.63
C TYR A 524 9.80 23.69 -2.59
N VAL A 525 8.70 23.05 -2.19
CA VAL A 525 8.02 22.07 -3.04
C VAL A 525 7.50 22.75 -4.31
N ARG A 526 6.91 23.95 -4.21
CA ARG A 526 6.53 24.77 -5.37
C ARG A 526 7.72 25.00 -6.32
N GLN A 527 8.87 25.44 -5.79
CA GLN A 527 10.08 25.64 -6.60
C GLN A 527 10.65 24.34 -7.20
N LEU A 528 10.47 23.18 -6.56
CA LEU A 528 10.87 21.88 -7.11
C LEU A 528 9.99 21.47 -8.29
N PHE A 529 8.68 21.72 -8.22
CA PHE A 529 7.78 21.53 -9.36
C PHE A 529 8.11 22.51 -10.50
N GLU A 530 8.29 23.80 -10.18
CA GLU A 530 8.66 24.86 -11.13
C GLU A 530 9.97 24.51 -11.88
N ALA A 531 10.98 23.99 -11.17
CA ALA A 531 12.26 23.60 -11.76
C ALA A 531 12.25 22.25 -12.49
N GLY A 532 11.11 21.54 -12.51
CA GLY A 532 11.00 20.21 -13.10
C GLY A 532 11.85 19.15 -12.38
N CYS A 533 12.07 19.32 -11.08
CA CYS A 533 12.80 18.35 -10.24
C CYS A 533 11.92 17.15 -9.88
N ILE A 534 10.61 17.34 -9.73
CA ILE A 534 9.65 16.31 -9.33
C ILE A 534 8.39 16.39 -10.19
N GLN A 535 7.77 15.25 -10.49
CA GLN A 535 6.53 15.16 -11.28
C GLN A 535 5.32 14.82 -10.41
N SER A 536 5.57 14.37 -9.17
CA SER A 536 4.53 14.04 -8.22
C SER A 536 5.04 14.18 -6.80
N GLY A 537 4.13 14.42 -5.86
CA GLY A 537 4.43 14.36 -4.44
C GLY A 537 3.15 14.18 -3.63
N PHE A 538 3.29 13.76 -2.38
CA PHE A 538 2.15 13.63 -1.48
C PHE A 538 2.53 13.97 -0.05
N PHE A 539 1.75 14.83 0.59
CA PHE A 539 1.91 15.18 2.00
C PHE A 539 1.17 14.20 2.90
N HIS A 540 1.91 13.37 3.62
CA HIS A 540 1.41 12.52 4.69
C HIS A 540 1.41 13.30 6.02
N ARG A 541 0.32 13.17 6.77
CA ARG A 541 0.31 13.57 8.18
C ARG A 541 1.25 12.64 8.94
N PHE A 542 2.18 13.21 9.70
CA PHE A 542 3.02 12.44 10.60
C PHE A 542 2.15 11.72 11.63
N SER A 543 2.32 10.40 11.74
CA SER A 543 1.84 9.59 12.85
C SER A 543 3.03 9.18 13.72
N CYS A 544 2.88 9.25 15.04
CA CYS A 544 3.89 8.80 15.98
C CYS A 544 3.63 7.33 16.30
N THR A 545 4.59 6.45 15.99
CA THR A 545 4.51 5.03 16.32
C THR A 545 5.29 4.74 17.61
N VAL A 546 4.86 3.76 18.39
CA VAL A 546 5.56 3.30 19.61
C VAL A 546 6.93 2.69 19.33
N HIS A 547 7.21 2.33 18.07
CA HIS A 547 8.46 1.68 17.65
C HIS A 547 9.50 2.67 17.10
N SER A 548 9.07 3.89 16.75
CA SER A 548 9.93 4.95 16.23
C SER A 548 10.78 5.60 17.33
N PRO A 549 11.97 6.15 17.03
CA PRO A 549 12.74 6.93 18.00
C PRO A 549 11.96 8.08 18.62
N VAL A 550 11.01 8.69 17.90
CA VAL A 550 10.10 9.71 18.46
C VAL A 550 9.17 9.10 19.52
N GLY A 551 8.59 7.93 19.26
CA GLY A 551 7.73 7.25 20.25
C GLY A 551 8.50 6.67 21.43
N MET A 552 9.76 6.26 21.25
CA MET A 552 10.59 5.71 22.32
C MET A 552 11.20 6.78 23.24
N ASP A 553 11.51 7.97 22.70
CA ASP A 553 12.08 9.10 23.47
C ASP A 553 11.42 10.43 23.08
N PRO A 554 10.13 10.63 23.39
CA PRO A 554 9.36 11.81 22.98
C PRO A 554 9.91 13.13 23.52
N ALA A 555 10.54 13.09 24.70
CA ALA A 555 11.14 14.27 25.33
C ALA A 555 12.29 14.85 24.49
N ALA A 556 13.09 14.01 23.83
CA ALA A 556 14.14 14.45 22.91
C ALA A 556 13.61 15.21 21.68
N TYR A 557 12.32 15.07 21.37
CA TYR A 557 11.65 15.75 20.26
C TYR A 557 10.68 16.85 20.72
N GLY A 558 10.66 17.16 22.02
CA GLY A 558 9.86 18.26 22.57
C GLY A 558 8.36 18.00 22.62
N ILE A 559 7.93 16.74 22.58
CA ILE A 559 6.51 16.34 22.66
C ILE A 559 6.26 15.50 23.91
N GLN A 560 4.99 15.38 24.27
CA GLN A 560 4.53 14.47 25.33
C GLN A 560 3.56 13.46 24.75
N LEU A 561 3.78 12.17 25.00
CA LEU A 561 2.85 11.14 24.52
C LEU A 561 1.57 11.18 25.36
N ILE A 562 0.45 10.98 24.71
CA ILE A 562 -0.84 10.76 25.37
C ILE A 562 -0.82 9.33 25.90
N PRO A 563 -1.03 9.11 27.21
CA PRO A 563 -1.07 7.77 27.78
C PRO A 563 -2.11 6.90 27.08
N LEU A 564 -1.70 5.70 26.67
CA LEU A 564 -2.62 4.72 26.11
C LEU A 564 -3.46 4.09 27.23
N PRO A 565 -4.73 3.72 26.96
CA PRO A 565 -5.49 2.84 27.85
C PRO A 565 -4.80 1.46 27.95
N PRO A 566 -5.20 0.59 28.89
CA PRO A 566 -4.72 -0.79 28.91
C PRO A 566 -4.89 -1.46 27.54
N VAL A 567 -3.78 -1.97 26.99
CA VAL A 567 -3.75 -2.60 25.66
C VAL A 567 -3.61 -4.11 25.82
N SER A 568 -4.52 -4.87 25.21
CA SER A 568 -4.44 -6.34 25.13
C SER A 568 -4.27 -6.85 23.70
N PHE A 569 -4.61 -6.05 22.70
CA PHE A 569 -4.68 -6.47 21.29
C PHE A 569 -3.68 -5.75 20.38
N ALA A 570 -3.99 -4.53 19.93
CA ALA A 570 -3.19 -3.80 18.95
C ALA A 570 -2.61 -2.50 19.52
N LYS A 571 -1.32 -2.27 19.30
CA LYS A 571 -0.57 -1.08 19.74
C LYS A 571 0.47 -0.70 18.70
N ASN A 572 0.24 0.40 17.99
CA ASN A 572 1.24 0.96 17.07
C ASN A 572 1.25 2.50 17.13
N ASP A 573 0.17 3.14 16.65
CA ASP A 573 0.05 4.59 16.70
C ASP A 573 -0.21 5.10 18.13
N ILE A 574 0.46 6.19 18.52
CA ILE A 574 0.30 6.85 19.81
C ILE A 574 0.08 8.35 19.63
N GLY A 575 -1.00 8.86 20.22
CA GLY A 575 -1.26 10.29 20.25
C GLY A 575 -0.19 11.06 21.02
N PHE A 576 0.02 12.31 20.67
CA PHE A 576 0.98 13.17 21.36
C PHE A 576 0.50 14.62 21.43
N ILE A 577 1.01 15.35 22.43
CA ILE A 577 0.80 16.77 22.64
C ILE A 577 2.06 17.49 22.15
N ASP A 578 1.87 18.39 21.19
CA ASP A 578 2.90 19.29 20.69
C ASP A 578 2.73 20.69 21.31
N PRO A 579 3.73 21.22 22.02
CA PRO A 579 3.64 22.51 22.70
C PRO A 579 3.53 23.70 21.73
N THR A 580 3.81 23.52 20.44
CA THR A 580 3.67 24.60 19.44
C THR A 580 2.22 24.99 19.18
N GLY A 581 1.26 24.09 19.42
CA GLY A 581 -0.17 24.35 19.21
C GLY A 581 -0.57 24.58 17.74
N THR A 582 0.26 24.18 16.78
CA THR A 582 -0.04 24.33 15.35
C THR A 582 -1.17 23.40 14.93
N ASP A 583 -2.23 23.96 14.34
CA ASP A 583 -3.32 23.16 13.74
C ASP A 583 -2.87 22.54 12.41
N HIS A 584 -2.30 21.35 12.50
CA HIS A 584 -1.82 20.62 11.33
C HIS A 584 -2.95 20.10 10.45
N ASP A 585 -4.14 19.82 11.00
CA ASP A 585 -5.24 19.26 10.22
C ASP A 585 -5.79 20.30 9.25
N ALA A 586 -5.96 21.55 9.72
CA ALA A 586 -6.31 22.67 8.87
C ALA A 586 -5.25 22.94 7.79
N LEU A 587 -3.95 22.82 8.13
CA LEU A 587 -2.84 22.96 7.18
C LEU A 587 -2.84 21.87 6.10
N GLY A 588 -3.12 20.63 6.49
CA GLY A 588 -3.16 19.48 5.58
C GLY A 588 -4.11 19.68 4.41
N SER A 589 -5.26 20.33 4.63
CA SER A 589 -6.21 20.65 3.56
C SER A 589 -5.64 21.59 2.50
N GLY A 590 -4.86 22.60 2.91
CA GLY A 590 -4.17 23.54 2.03
C GLY A 590 -3.05 22.86 1.26
N LEU A 591 -2.23 22.05 1.95
CA LEU A 591 -1.13 21.29 1.34
C LEU A 591 -1.63 20.33 0.25
N ARG A 592 -2.72 19.58 0.50
CA ARG A 592 -3.31 18.68 -0.49
C ARG A 592 -3.77 19.42 -1.74
N LYS A 593 -4.46 20.56 -1.57
CA LYS A 593 -4.90 21.41 -2.70
C LYS A 593 -3.72 21.95 -3.50
N ALA A 594 -2.69 22.45 -2.81
CA ALA A 594 -1.49 23.00 -3.45
C ALA A 594 -0.76 21.96 -4.30
N ILE A 595 -0.45 20.79 -3.72
CA ILE A 595 0.22 19.68 -4.40
C ILE A 595 -0.57 19.21 -5.62
N TYR A 596 -1.90 19.05 -5.47
CA TYR A 596 -2.75 18.67 -6.59
C TYR A 596 -2.61 19.66 -7.76
N ASN A 597 -2.63 20.97 -7.49
CA ASN A 597 -2.46 21.98 -8.54
C ASN A 597 -1.05 21.97 -9.15
N TYR A 598 0.00 21.86 -8.33
CA TYR A 598 1.38 21.84 -8.81
C TYR A 598 1.67 20.62 -9.69
N MET A 599 1.10 19.45 -9.38
CA MET A 599 1.21 18.25 -10.22
C MET A 599 0.60 18.42 -11.62
N HIS A 600 -0.28 19.41 -11.81
CA HIS A 600 -0.84 19.76 -13.11
C HIS A 600 -0.27 21.07 -13.68
N GLY A 601 0.83 21.57 -13.11
CA GLY A 601 1.49 22.81 -13.56
C GLY A 601 0.69 24.09 -13.28
N LEU A 602 -0.36 24.02 -12.46
CA LEU A 602 -1.20 25.16 -12.11
C LEU A 602 -0.68 25.87 -10.87
N CYS A 603 -0.88 27.20 -10.83
CA CYS A 603 -0.59 28.05 -9.68
C CYS A 603 0.86 27.98 -9.16
N VAL A 604 1.80 27.48 -9.98
CA VAL A 604 3.21 27.35 -9.59
C VAL A 604 3.89 28.71 -9.46
N GLU A 605 3.38 29.78 -10.07
CA GLU A 605 3.92 31.15 -9.93
C GLU A 605 3.33 31.95 -8.75
N ASP A 606 2.30 31.40 -8.12
CA ASP A 606 1.54 32.10 -7.09
C ASP A 606 2.22 32.08 -5.73
N ASP A 607 1.85 33.03 -4.88
CA ASP A 607 2.28 33.04 -3.48
C ASP A 607 1.63 31.89 -2.70
N VAL A 608 2.45 31.03 -2.09
CA VAL A 608 2.01 29.84 -1.36
C VAL A 608 1.02 30.11 -0.23
N ARG A 609 0.96 31.34 0.29
CA ARG A 609 0.02 31.71 1.36
C ARG A 609 -1.44 31.56 0.95
N ARG A 610 -1.75 31.63 -0.35
CA ARG A 610 -3.12 31.48 -0.86
C ARG A 610 -3.77 30.17 -0.46
N TRP A 611 -2.97 29.12 -0.28
CA TRP A 611 -3.44 27.78 0.09
C TRP A 611 -3.86 27.66 1.55
N PHE A 612 -3.62 28.71 2.35
CA PHE A 612 -3.85 28.75 3.79
C PHE A 612 -4.73 29.92 4.20
N GLU A 613 -5.43 30.59 3.27
CA GLU A 613 -6.32 31.72 3.54
C GLU A 613 -7.53 31.35 4.40
N HIS A 614 -7.88 30.06 4.49
CA HIS A 614 -8.94 29.56 5.35
C HIS A 614 -8.56 29.48 6.83
N LEU A 615 -7.28 29.70 7.18
CA LEU A 615 -6.84 29.69 8.57
C LEU A 615 -7.31 30.94 9.32
N PRO A 616 -7.67 30.83 10.61
CA PRO A 616 -8.13 31.97 11.40
C PRO A 616 -7.04 32.99 11.73
N GLN A 617 -5.76 32.58 11.65
CA GLN A 617 -4.59 33.43 11.91
C GLN A 617 -3.93 33.94 10.61
N PRO A 618 -3.26 35.11 10.63
CA PRO A 618 -2.49 35.58 9.49
C PRO A 618 -1.38 34.60 9.09
N VAL A 619 -1.31 34.27 7.80
CA VAL A 619 -0.28 33.38 7.24
C VAL A 619 1.00 34.18 6.97
N PRO A 620 2.15 33.79 7.55
CA PRO A 620 3.39 34.52 7.36
C PRO A 620 3.93 34.35 5.94
N ARG A 621 4.78 35.28 5.49
CA ARG A 621 5.50 35.14 4.21
C ARG A 621 6.53 34.03 4.30
N ALA A 622 6.76 33.33 3.19
CA ALA A 622 7.86 32.39 3.09
C ALA A 622 9.20 33.11 3.34
N THR A 623 10.06 32.53 4.18
CA THR A 623 11.44 32.97 4.39
C THR A 623 12.38 32.43 3.32
N VAL A 624 11.95 31.37 2.62
CA VAL A 624 12.64 30.79 1.47
C VAL A 624 12.70 31.81 0.34
N LYS A 625 13.91 32.16 -0.10
CA LYS A 625 14.10 33.09 -1.22
C LYS A 625 13.57 32.48 -2.51
N ARG A 626 12.89 33.29 -3.33
CA ARG A 626 12.55 32.90 -4.71
C ARG A 626 13.82 32.51 -5.49
N GLY A 627 13.72 31.44 -6.28
CA GLY A 627 14.82 30.89 -7.07
C GLY A 627 15.92 30.22 -6.24
N LYS A 628 15.66 29.83 -4.98
CA LYS A 628 16.62 29.09 -4.15
C LYS A 628 16.97 27.74 -4.81
N ILE A 629 15.98 27.01 -5.32
CA ILE A 629 16.20 25.74 -6.04
C ILE A 629 16.99 25.98 -7.33
N ALA A 630 16.60 26.95 -8.16
CA ALA A 630 17.32 27.27 -9.39
C ALA A 630 18.82 27.60 -9.12
N LYS A 631 19.14 28.35 -8.06
CA LYS A 631 20.53 28.62 -7.66
C LYS A 631 21.27 27.37 -7.22
N ALA A 632 20.61 26.47 -6.50
CA ALA A 632 21.18 25.21 -6.05
C ALA A 632 21.53 24.28 -7.22
N LEU A 633 20.76 24.33 -8.31
CA LEU A 633 21.03 23.62 -9.56
C LEU A 633 22.16 24.27 -10.35
N ALA A 634 22.23 25.61 -10.40
CA ALA A 634 23.25 26.34 -11.15
C ALA A 634 24.68 26.27 -10.55
N ALA A 635 24.82 26.05 -9.25
CA ALA A 635 26.10 26.13 -8.53
C ALA A 635 27.13 25.03 -8.86
N HIS A 636 26.82 24.10 -9.78
CA HIS A 636 27.65 22.94 -10.11
C HIS A 636 27.77 22.64 -11.62
N HIS A 637 27.43 23.61 -12.48
CA HIS A 637 27.81 23.58 -13.90
C HIS A 637 29.21 24.14 -14.13
#